data_AF-A0A2G8K7M2-F1
#
_entry.id   AF-A0A2G8K7M2-F1
#
_cell.length_a   1.000
_cell.length_b   1.000
_cell.length_c   1.000
_cell.angle_alpha   90.00
_cell.angle_beta   90.00
_cell.angle_gamma   90.00
#
_symmetry.space_group_name_H-M   'P 1'
#
loop_
_entity.id
_entity.type
_entity.pdbx_description
1 polymer ?
#
loop_
_entity_poly.entity_id
_entity_poly.type
_entity_poly.pdbx_seq_one_letter_code
_entity_poly.pdbx_strand_id
1 'polypeptide(L)'
;DILIATVPNLVRAGDTETVLVTIQKDNIGVARSVPVTVSFKNADDSLIAEETINIQEGVDRVNSETAHVYVNPENIPELEAEEGDARYITVTVACDLLGFSQDKRVLLSLEGGYVFIQTDKPIYTPSKTVKTRIISLNQRLSPLQQQIQLNIRTPQDIVVERKDIAPEAVRHGVFTHIFRLPEEPMVGNWSIVVYYGREMKSNRTVQFEVKEYVLPTFSVEIHPPNYILQTTRFLDILVNGRYVYNKPVDGHSVLKIGLIDPDGEIEIKETDVQQLLEGVAHHNRDINILGDNWFDEYIGCSLYLETTVYEEATGHFENASDASVKIVNSPYIFSRERTVQYFKKGLPFQVKTELKYTNGLPAPRVPVRVVATGKLSDNTLVSLRDEHHNINDEEREITDNTDRQGEVNFNLYVPIGCEEITVNLVTFDQDLIVPGAEEMNSNAELTFVLRPYESPENGNEYLVIRTPDLDVIRYGDTFNLDLFLERQRIDIFIHVYVIARGKIIHDGSKQVGNIDGYQITVTPEMIPSARIVAYFIGENNHIIADSVRIEVRRECHNQLTVGLVDIDRRSFGEAAEPNNPVHFRITAEPGTDVSLIAVDKAVLLLRDFHRLTSKKMFSTMDAQDTGCGPGGGMTSEHIFKLFADIDPFDDGSVRFDFPESWAFDLVHVDSNAPVYQRYTLPGSITTWSIQAFGLHENFPMCVIEPTELVVRSDLFIQLLLPYSVKRNEHVEIQAVVFNYGREDVKAEGIERTFHHSVQLNPQGVDLNRRRRDIRETENCVWDAENAAQLSCLDIALPPTVVPGTESCHISITGSPLGPAMTAVVTGLGHWIRQPTGCGEQTMIRLAPNVYVLKYFLATNSGNEQIEATALSNINSGLVRETTYRHADGSFSAFLSRAGSTWLTAFVAKVFCQASELTAVDAMVPCSAIGWIVNNRQRANGAFYEGLAVIHKEMTGGIEGDTAMTAFTLIAMAECRSTCDQVDQRKGWSVDLLVAPCEEFEILARRSFRRMLTSVQTDAGEPQPAYSTSR
;
A
#
# COMPACT_ATOMS: atom_id res chain seq x y z
N ASP A 1 44.85 6.64 29.80
CA ASP A 1 44.31 6.37 28.45
C ASP A 1 42.92 5.78 28.60
N ILE A 2 41.94 6.32 27.88
CA ILE A 2 40.54 5.85 27.82
C ILE A 2 40.24 5.51 26.36
N LEU A 3 39.60 4.37 26.11
CA LEU A 3 39.13 3.94 24.80
C LEU A 3 37.59 3.95 24.82
N ILE A 4 36.98 4.70 23.92
CA ILE A 4 35.53 4.76 23.70
C ILE A 4 35.24 4.16 22.32
N ALA A 5 34.24 3.29 22.23
CA ALA A 5 33.75 2.74 20.98
C ALA A 5 32.24 3.02 20.84
N THR A 6 31.86 3.77 19.81
CA THR A 6 30.46 4.06 19.48
C THR A 6 30.01 3.08 18.42
N VAL A 7 29.19 2.12 18.85
CA VAL A 7 28.61 1.04 18.02
C VAL A 7 27.12 1.36 17.77
N PRO A 8 26.58 1.12 16.55
CA PRO A 8 25.16 1.33 16.28
C PRO A 8 24.28 0.35 17.09
N ASN A 9 23.13 0.82 17.57
CA ASN A 9 22.19 -0.01 18.34
C ASN A 9 21.48 -1.08 17.47
N LEU A 10 21.41 -0.84 16.16
CA LEU A 10 20.88 -1.73 15.13
C LEU A 10 21.93 -1.95 14.04
N VAL A 11 22.17 -3.22 13.68
CA VAL A 11 23.05 -3.63 12.58
C VAL A 11 22.22 -4.24 11.46
N ARG A 12 22.53 -3.90 10.21
CA ARG A 12 21.82 -4.41 9.01
C ARG A 12 22.68 -5.42 8.25
N ALA A 13 22.14 -6.61 7.99
CA ALA A 13 22.81 -7.61 7.15
C ALA A 13 22.84 -7.16 5.68
N GLY A 14 23.98 -7.38 5.00
CA GLY A 14 24.17 -7.00 3.59
C GLY A 14 24.62 -5.55 3.37
N ASP A 15 25.02 -4.86 4.44
CA ASP A 15 25.45 -3.47 4.41
C ASP A 15 26.75 -3.26 5.21
N THR A 16 27.38 -2.12 5.03
CA THR A 16 28.59 -1.68 5.75
C THR A 16 28.20 -0.84 6.95
N GLU A 17 28.39 -1.35 8.17
CA GLU A 17 28.12 -0.59 9.40
C GLU A 17 29.37 0.14 9.92
N THR A 18 29.14 1.25 10.61
CA THR A 18 30.17 2.19 11.05
C THR A 18 30.40 2.09 12.55
N VAL A 19 31.63 1.80 13.00
CA VAL A 19 32.01 1.81 14.42
C VAL A 19 33.13 2.82 14.63
N LEU A 20 32.81 3.93 15.31
CA LEU A 20 33.76 4.97 15.66
C LEU A 20 34.55 4.55 16.91
N VAL A 21 35.87 4.51 16.82
CA VAL A 21 36.76 4.25 17.96
C VAL A 21 37.60 5.49 18.26
N THR A 22 37.62 5.88 19.53
CA THR A 22 38.31 7.06 20.04
C THR A 22 39.24 6.67 21.17
N ILE A 23 40.50 7.15 21.10
CA ILE A 23 41.48 7.01 22.18
C ILE A 23 41.86 8.40 22.71
N GLN A 24 41.64 8.62 24.02
CA GLN A 24 42.07 9.82 24.74
C GLN A 24 43.20 9.48 25.73
N LYS A 25 44.24 10.31 25.78
CA LYS A 25 45.46 10.06 26.57
C LYS A 25 45.73 11.13 27.62
N ASP A 26 46.21 10.70 28.78
CA ASP A 26 46.55 11.60 29.89
C ASP A 26 47.86 12.36 29.60
N ASN A 27 48.83 11.67 29.01
CA ASN A 27 50.17 12.19 28.70
C ASN A 27 50.49 12.10 27.19
N ILE A 28 51.08 13.18 26.67
CA ILE A 28 51.64 13.22 25.32
C ILE A 28 52.91 12.37 25.31
N GLY A 29 52.95 11.36 24.44
CA GLY A 29 54.01 10.33 24.41
C GLY A 29 54.80 10.31 23.10
N VAL A 30 55.61 9.26 22.92
CA VAL A 30 56.17 8.93 21.60
C VAL A 30 55.05 8.35 20.74
N ALA A 31 54.92 8.83 19.51
CA ALA A 31 53.90 8.37 18.56
C ALA A 31 53.99 6.86 18.33
N ARG A 32 52.85 6.17 18.43
CA ARG A 32 52.68 4.73 18.15
C ARG A 32 51.39 4.50 17.36
N SER A 33 51.42 3.55 16.43
CA SER A 33 50.21 3.02 15.79
C SER A 33 49.55 2.04 16.77
N VAL A 34 48.28 2.26 17.11
CA VAL A 34 47.50 1.35 17.95
C VAL A 34 46.51 0.59 17.07
N PRO A 35 46.74 -0.70 16.80
CA PRO A 35 45.77 -1.52 16.09
C PRO A 35 44.58 -1.81 17.01
N VAL A 36 43.36 -1.53 16.54
CA VAL A 36 42.12 -1.91 17.22
C VAL A 36 41.28 -2.75 16.26
N THR A 37 40.92 -3.96 16.70
CA THR A 37 40.09 -4.88 15.93
C THR A 37 38.64 -4.76 16.37
N VAL A 38 37.75 -4.50 15.42
CA VAL A 38 36.30 -4.53 15.59
C VAL A 38 35.80 -5.80 14.92
N SER A 39 35.13 -6.68 15.67
CA SER A 39 34.59 -7.94 15.16
C SER A 39 33.11 -8.09 15.49
N PHE A 40 32.34 -8.51 14.50
CA PHE A 40 30.90 -8.76 14.58
C PHE A 40 30.71 -10.28 14.65
N LYS A 41 30.01 -10.76 15.66
CA LYS A 41 29.86 -12.20 15.96
C LYS A 41 28.42 -12.60 16.23
N ASN A 42 28.08 -13.83 15.88
CA ASN A 42 26.80 -14.44 16.18
C ASN A 42 26.66 -14.80 17.67
N ALA A 43 25.47 -15.23 18.08
CA ALA A 43 25.18 -15.60 19.48
C ALA A 43 25.93 -16.84 20.00
N ASP A 44 26.60 -17.60 19.11
CA ASP A 44 27.47 -18.73 19.41
C ASP A 44 28.97 -18.38 19.37
N ASP A 45 29.30 -17.08 19.36
CA ASP A 45 30.65 -16.50 19.19
C ASP A 45 31.31 -16.76 17.82
N SER A 46 30.58 -17.32 16.84
CA SER A 46 31.09 -17.47 15.46
C SER A 46 31.20 -16.11 14.74
N LEU A 47 32.28 -15.92 13.98
CA LEU A 47 32.62 -14.64 13.35
C LEU A 47 31.78 -14.36 12.10
N ILE A 48 31.12 -13.21 12.06
CA ILE A 48 30.40 -12.69 10.88
C ILE A 48 31.36 -11.90 9.99
N ALA A 49 32.08 -10.94 10.60
CA ALA A 49 33.01 -10.04 9.93
C ALA A 49 33.97 -9.39 10.94
N GLU A 50 35.16 -8.97 10.50
CA GLU A 50 36.10 -8.19 11.30
C GLU A 50 36.87 -7.17 10.46
N GLU A 51 37.34 -6.11 11.11
CA GLU A 51 38.26 -5.12 10.54
C GLU A 51 39.26 -4.66 11.62
N THR A 52 40.48 -4.29 11.22
CA THR A 52 41.48 -3.73 12.13
C THR A 52 41.94 -2.35 11.65
N ILE A 53 41.48 -1.31 12.35
CA ILE A 53 41.88 0.10 12.16
C ILE A 53 43.19 0.38 12.92
N ASN A 54 43.91 1.45 12.55
CA ASN A 54 45.29 1.69 12.98
C ASN A 54 45.46 3.15 13.46
N ILE A 55 44.86 3.44 14.61
CA ILE A 55 44.82 4.77 15.21
C ILE A 55 46.26 5.26 15.43
N GLN A 56 46.65 6.29 14.69
CA GLN A 56 47.95 6.95 14.87
C GLN A 56 47.89 7.85 16.09
N GLU A 57 48.56 7.48 17.19
CA GLU A 57 48.72 8.42 18.31
C GLU A 57 49.70 9.52 17.92
N GLY A 58 49.17 10.70 17.59
CA GLY A 58 49.95 11.86 17.15
C GLY A 58 50.50 12.74 18.28
N VAL A 59 50.66 14.03 17.96
CA VAL A 59 50.98 15.08 18.94
C VAL A 59 49.75 15.41 19.82
N ASP A 60 48.56 15.17 19.27
CA ASP A 60 47.28 15.48 19.88
C ASP A 60 46.85 14.43 20.92
N ARG A 61 46.25 14.91 22.02
CA ARG A 61 45.82 14.07 23.17
C ARG A 61 44.66 13.13 22.87
N VAL A 62 43.99 13.34 21.74
CA VAL A 62 42.79 12.64 21.29
C VAL A 62 43.00 12.26 19.84
N ASN A 63 42.74 11.00 19.50
CA ASN A 63 42.76 10.50 18.12
C ASN A 63 41.55 9.56 17.94
N SER A 64 40.81 9.71 16.84
CA SER A 64 39.66 8.88 16.47
C SER A 64 39.83 8.30 15.06
N GLU A 65 39.23 7.13 14.81
CA GLU A 65 39.16 6.50 13.50
C GLU A 65 37.89 5.62 13.43
N THR A 66 37.25 5.57 12.26
CA THR A 66 35.99 4.84 12.04
C THR A 66 36.26 3.55 11.27
N ALA A 67 35.82 2.41 11.82
CA ALA A 67 35.77 1.13 11.12
C ALA A 67 34.49 1.03 10.29
N HIS A 68 34.59 0.38 9.13
CA HIS A 68 33.56 0.19 8.10
C HIS A 68 33.33 -1.31 7.84
N VAL A 69 32.77 -2.00 8.83
CA VAL A 69 32.61 -3.46 8.82
C VAL A 69 31.44 -3.87 7.92
N TYR A 70 31.72 -4.63 6.85
CA TYR A 70 30.69 -5.19 5.98
C TYR A 70 30.09 -6.48 6.57
N VAL A 71 28.79 -6.47 6.85
CA VAL A 71 28.08 -7.55 7.52
C VAL A 71 27.56 -8.56 6.49
N ASN A 72 28.41 -9.50 6.05
CA ASN A 72 28.03 -10.51 5.06
C ASN A 72 26.85 -11.38 5.56
N PRO A 73 25.68 -11.39 4.89
CA PRO A 73 24.55 -12.22 5.28
C PRO A 73 24.86 -13.73 5.34
N GLU A 74 25.79 -14.22 4.52
CA GLU A 74 26.13 -15.65 4.45
C GLU A 74 26.78 -16.18 5.74
N ASN A 75 27.51 -15.33 6.48
CA ASN A 75 28.22 -15.70 7.70
C ASN A 75 27.32 -15.66 8.96
N ILE A 76 26.02 -15.37 8.79
CA ILE A 76 25.01 -15.42 9.85
C ILE A 76 24.31 -16.79 9.75
N PRO A 77 24.22 -17.60 10.81
CA PRO A 77 23.59 -18.91 10.73
C PRO A 77 22.08 -18.80 10.49
N GLU A 78 21.53 -19.77 9.75
CA GLU A 78 20.08 -19.94 9.62
C GLU A 78 19.53 -20.51 10.95
N LEU A 79 18.90 -19.64 11.74
CA LEU A 79 18.36 -19.98 13.05
C LEU A 79 16.83 -20.07 12.97
N GLU A 80 16.29 -21.19 13.47
CA GLU A 80 14.85 -21.45 13.71
C GLU A 80 14.29 -20.57 14.85
N ALA A 81 14.39 -19.24 14.69
CA ALA A 81 13.70 -18.27 15.53
C ALA A 81 12.22 -18.19 15.15
N GLU A 82 11.32 -18.12 16.14
CA GLU A 82 9.89 -17.99 15.89
C GLU A 82 9.55 -16.65 15.20
N GLU A 83 8.37 -16.58 14.57
CA GLU A 83 7.94 -15.45 13.75
C GLU A 83 7.64 -14.22 14.63
N GLY A 84 8.61 -13.31 14.71
CA GLY A 84 8.57 -12.09 15.54
C GLY A 84 9.74 -11.94 16.51
N ASP A 85 10.60 -12.96 16.69
CA ASP A 85 11.72 -12.89 17.63
C ASP A 85 12.84 -11.94 17.17
N ALA A 86 13.19 -10.98 18.03
CA ALA A 86 14.30 -10.06 17.82
C ALA A 86 15.65 -10.80 17.79
N ARG A 87 16.35 -10.78 16.65
CA ARG A 87 17.70 -11.37 16.52
C ARG A 87 18.77 -10.41 16.99
N TYR A 88 19.83 -10.94 17.61
CA TYR A 88 20.92 -10.15 18.16
C TYR A 88 22.28 -10.72 17.77
N ILE A 89 23.28 -9.83 17.67
CA ILE A 89 24.69 -10.16 17.49
C ILE A 89 25.53 -9.47 18.56
N THR A 90 26.77 -9.90 18.72
CA THR A 90 27.77 -9.28 19.60
C THR A 90 28.80 -8.54 18.75
N VAL A 91 29.01 -7.26 19.03
CA VAL A 91 30.15 -6.49 18.51
C VAL A 91 31.22 -6.46 19.59
N THR A 92 32.36 -7.10 19.33
CA THR A 92 33.55 -7.10 20.18
C THR A 92 34.54 -6.07 19.65
N VAL A 93 35.01 -5.17 20.51
CA VAL A 93 36.11 -4.22 20.21
C VAL A 93 37.31 -4.57 21.08
N ALA A 94 38.43 -4.96 20.45
CA ALA A 94 39.61 -5.50 21.11
C ALA A 94 40.91 -4.79 20.67
N CYS A 95 41.85 -4.67 21.60
CA CYS A 95 43.18 -4.11 21.36
C CYS A 95 44.22 -4.80 22.26
N ASP A 96 44.89 -5.82 21.70
CA ASP A 96 45.92 -6.62 22.40
C ASP A 96 47.04 -5.76 22.99
N LEU A 97 47.44 -4.69 22.28
CA LEU A 97 48.51 -3.77 22.70
C LEU A 97 48.19 -3.02 24.01
N LEU A 98 46.90 -2.85 24.32
CA LEU A 98 46.42 -2.19 25.53
C LEU A 98 45.80 -3.18 26.54
N GLY A 99 45.67 -4.47 26.19
CA GLY A 99 44.96 -5.46 26.99
C GLY A 99 43.46 -5.18 27.12
N PHE A 100 42.88 -4.48 26.15
CA PHE A 100 41.48 -4.07 26.16
C PHE A 100 40.62 -5.03 25.32
N SER A 101 39.46 -5.42 25.84
CA SER A 101 38.38 -6.06 25.08
C SER A 101 37.04 -5.68 25.71
N GLN A 102 36.04 -5.33 24.91
CA GLN A 102 34.67 -5.05 25.34
C GLN A 102 33.65 -5.58 24.33
N ASP A 103 32.55 -6.14 24.85
CA ASP A 103 31.49 -6.76 24.07
C ASP A 103 30.18 -5.99 24.21
N LYS A 104 29.52 -5.70 23.08
CA LYS A 104 28.21 -5.04 23.03
C LYS A 104 27.23 -5.90 22.23
N ARG A 105 26.16 -6.37 22.90
CA ARG A 105 25.01 -6.97 22.21
C ARG A 105 24.18 -5.88 21.54
N VAL A 106 23.88 -6.06 20.25
CA VAL A 106 23.11 -5.14 19.39
C VAL A 106 22.04 -5.88 18.61
N LEU A 107 21.00 -5.17 18.16
CA LEU A 107 19.89 -5.73 17.37
C LEU A 107 20.36 -6.00 15.93
N LEU A 108 19.86 -7.06 15.29
CA LEU A 108 20.16 -7.43 13.90
C LEU A 108 18.91 -7.35 13.03
N SER A 109 18.92 -6.49 12.01
CA SER A 109 17.94 -6.50 10.91
C SER A 109 18.45 -7.31 9.73
N LEU A 110 17.52 -8.01 9.08
CA LEU A 110 17.72 -8.77 7.83
C LEU A 110 17.12 -8.04 6.61
N GLU A 111 16.62 -6.81 6.80
CA GLU A 111 16.09 -5.98 5.72
C GLU A 111 17.23 -5.51 4.79
N GLY A 112 17.43 -6.24 3.69
CA GLY A 112 18.48 -6.01 2.69
C GLY A 112 18.34 -4.74 1.85
N GLY A 113 17.70 -3.68 2.37
CA GLY A 113 17.43 -2.42 1.67
C GLY A 113 15.94 -2.11 1.55
N TYR A 114 15.59 -1.37 0.50
CA TYR A 114 14.23 -0.90 0.25
C TYR A 114 13.62 -1.61 -0.97
N VAL A 115 12.32 -1.91 -0.89
CA VAL A 115 11.51 -2.31 -2.05
C VAL A 115 10.32 -1.36 -2.18
N PHE A 116 10.22 -0.67 -3.31
CA PHE A 116 9.03 0.09 -3.70
C PHE A 116 8.25 -0.67 -4.77
N ILE A 117 6.92 -0.61 -4.70
CA ILE A 117 6.01 -1.22 -5.67
C ILE A 117 5.19 -0.09 -6.30
N GLN A 118 5.14 -0.03 -7.63
CA GLN A 118 4.36 0.93 -8.40
C GLN A 118 3.48 0.20 -9.41
N THR A 119 2.16 0.24 -9.25
CA THR A 119 1.21 -0.15 -10.30
C THR A 119 1.06 0.95 -11.34
N ASP A 120 0.56 0.65 -12.55
CA ASP A 120 0.30 1.68 -13.56
C ASP A 120 -0.90 2.58 -13.23
N LYS A 121 -1.75 2.13 -12.31
CA LYS A 121 -2.86 2.87 -11.70
C LYS A 121 -3.29 2.13 -10.43
N PRO A 122 -3.94 2.78 -9.46
CA PRO A 122 -4.31 2.13 -8.20
C PRO A 122 -5.44 1.08 -8.32
N ILE A 123 -5.96 0.78 -9.52
CA ILE A 123 -7.38 0.47 -9.66
C ILE A 123 -7.80 0.00 -11.06
N TYR A 124 -8.70 -0.98 -11.17
CA TYR A 124 -8.96 -1.72 -12.41
C TYR A 124 -10.41 -2.24 -12.54
N THR A 125 -10.89 -2.33 -13.79
CA THR A 125 -12.14 -3.00 -14.19
C THR A 125 -11.86 -4.50 -14.40
N PRO A 126 -12.88 -5.38 -14.36
CA PRO A 126 -12.77 -6.76 -14.84
C PRO A 126 -12.12 -6.89 -16.22
N SER A 127 -11.45 -8.01 -16.49
CA SER A 127 -10.64 -8.27 -17.70
C SER A 127 -9.42 -7.37 -17.97
N LYS A 128 -9.23 -6.24 -17.26
CA LYS A 128 -8.08 -5.34 -17.49
C LYS A 128 -6.76 -5.99 -17.07
N THR A 129 -5.67 -5.39 -17.52
CA THR A 129 -4.30 -5.81 -17.19
C THR A 129 -3.68 -4.83 -16.21
N VAL A 130 -3.15 -5.37 -15.11
CA VAL A 130 -2.38 -4.67 -14.07
C VAL A 130 -0.91 -4.73 -14.47
N LYS A 131 -0.26 -3.58 -14.68
CA LYS A 131 1.20 -3.52 -14.85
C LYS A 131 1.81 -3.07 -13.55
N THR A 132 2.90 -3.70 -13.14
CA THR A 132 3.58 -3.40 -11.87
C THR A 132 5.08 -3.30 -12.10
N ARG A 133 5.72 -2.26 -11.56
CA ARG A 133 7.17 -2.17 -11.39
C ARG A 133 7.51 -2.42 -9.91
N ILE A 134 8.40 -3.37 -9.67
CA ILE A 134 9.06 -3.58 -8.40
C ILE A 134 10.43 -2.93 -8.50
N ILE A 135 10.78 -2.10 -7.52
CA ILE A 135 11.99 -1.29 -7.48
C ILE A 135 12.77 -1.70 -6.23
N SER A 136 13.91 -2.37 -6.42
CA SER A 136 14.78 -2.94 -5.39
C SER A 136 16.04 -2.08 -5.27
N LEU A 137 16.30 -1.59 -4.05
CA LEU A 137 17.40 -0.66 -3.74
C LEU A 137 18.15 -1.12 -2.49
N ASN A 138 19.43 -0.77 -2.41
CA ASN A 138 20.22 -0.93 -1.18
C ASN A 138 19.95 0.22 -0.18
N GLN A 139 20.58 0.18 0.99
CA GLN A 139 20.41 1.19 2.05
C GLN A 139 20.86 2.62 1.66
N ARG A 140 21.58 2.78 0.54
CA ARG A 140 21.98 4.08 -0.03
C ARG A 140 20.96 4.63 -1.04
N LEU A 141 19.88 3.88 -1.32
CA LEU A 141 18.92 4.09 -2.43
C LEU A 141 19.51 3.92 -3.84
N SER A 142 20.67 3.27 -3.98
CA SER A 142 21.16 2.79 -5.29
C SER A 142 20.45 1.49 -5.68
N PRO A 143 20.30 1.19 -6.99
CA PRO A 143 19.83 -0.11 -7.48
C PRO A 143 20.47 -1.34 -6.83
N LEU A 144 19.64 -2.33 -6.49
CA LEU A 144 20.08 -3.60 -5.94
C LEU A 144 19.47 -4.79 -6.69
N GLN A 145 20.33 -5.62 -7.25
CA GLN A 145 19.95 -6.91 -7.84
C GLN A 145 19.87 -7.95 -6.71
N GLN A 146 18.66 -8.35 -6.31
CA GLN A 146 18.43 -9.38 -5.28
C GLN A 146 17.31 -10.32 -5.71
N GLN A 147 17.24 -11.51 -5.10
CA GLN A 147 16.11 -12.41 -5.28
C GLN A 147 14.87 -11.82 -4.56
N ILE A 148 13.71 -11.87 -5.23
CA ILE A 148 12.43 -11.42 -4.67
C ILE A 148 11.35 -12.46 -4.96
N GLN A 149 10.33 -12.56 -4.10
CA GLN A 149 9.13 -13.37 -4.35
C GLN A 149 7.91 -12.46 -4.41
N LEU A 150 7.27 -12.44 -5.57
CA LEU A 150 6.00 -11.75 -5.81
C LEU A 150 4.85 -12.68 -5.45
N ASN A 151 3.95 -12.24 -4.56
CA ASN A 151 2.66 -12.87 -4.29
C ASN A 151 1.54 -11.86 -4.59
N ILE A 152 0.62 -12.20 -5.49
CA ILE A 152 -0.61 -11.43 -5.73
C ILE A 152 -1.74 -12.10 -4.95
N ARG A 153 -2.54 -11.33 -4.21
CA ARG A 153 -3.61 -11.81 -3.32
C ARG A 153 -4.97 -11.19 -3.63
N THR A 154 -6.04 -11.96 -3.42
CA THR A 154 -7.44 -11.49 -3.53
C THR A 154 -7.88 -10.64 -2.31
N PRO A 155 -9.08 -10.03 -2.33
CA PRO A 155 -9.68 -9.41 -1.14
C PRO A 155 -10.04 -10.39 0.00
N GLN A 156 -9.84 -11.70 -0.18
CA GLN A 156 -9.91 -12.72 0.89
C GLN A 156 -8.51 -13.20 1.33
N ASP A 157 -7.44 -12.45 0.98
CA ASP A 157 -6.03 -12.76 1.24
C ASP A 157 -5.48 -14.05 0.57
N ILE A 158 -6.27 -14.68 -0.30
CA ILE A 158 -5.89 -15.90 -1.03
C ILE A 158 -4.81 -15.57 -2.07
N VAL A 159 -3.70 -16.32 -2.09
CA VAL A 159 -2.63 -16.14 -3.09
C VAL A 159 -3.07 -16.70 -4.45
N VAL A 160 -3.10 -15.86 -5.49
CA VAL A 160 -3.52 -16.22 -6.86
C VAL A 160 -2.36 -16.46 -7.82
N GLU A 161 -1.23 -15.79 -7.60
CA GLU A 161 0.02 -16.00 -8.30
C GLU A 161 1.15 -15.86 -7.27
N ARG A 162 2.02 -16.87 -7.22
CA ARG A 162 3.33 -16.81 -6.56
C ARG A 162 4.41 -16.93 -7.62
N LYS A 163 5.40 -16.04 -7.56
CA LYS A 163 6.50 -16.02 -8.52
C LYS A 163 7.82 -15.64 -7.85
N ASP A 164 8.71 -16.61 -7.77
CA ASP A 164 10.11 -16.39 -7.40
C ASP A 164 10.86 -15.78 -8.59
N ILE A 165 11.63 -14.73 -8.33
CA ILE A 165 12.29 -13.88 -9.33
C ILE A 165 13.77 -13.83 -8.98
N ALA A 166 14.61 -14.41 -9.84
CA ALA A 166 16.06 -14.46 -9.66
C ALA A 166 16.72 -13.06 -9.83
N PRO A 167 17.89 -12.80 -9.21
CA PRO A 167 18.51 -11.48 -9.21
C PRO A 167 18.74 -10.88 -10.61
N GLU A 168 19.06 -11.70 -11.60
CA GLU A 168 19.38 -11.30 -12.98
C GLU A 168 18.16 -10.80 -13.78
N ALA A 169 16.95 -11.03 -13.25
CA ALA A 169 15.71 -10.47 -13.77
C ALA A 169 15.44 -9.05 -13.23
N VAL A 170 16.01 -8.67 -12.08
CA VAL A 170 15.85 -7.36 -11.42
C VAL A 170 16.88 -6.37 -11.97
N ARG A 171 16.82 -6.13 -13.28
CA ARG A 171 17.83 -5.36 -14.03
C ARG A 171 17.84 -3.90 -13.60
N HIS A 172 19.04 -3.41 -13.26
CA HIS A 172 19.26 -2.07 -12.70
C HIS A 172 18.28 -1.74 -11.54
N GLY A 173 17.96 -2.75 -10.72
CA GLY A 173 17.05 -2.59 -9.58
C GLY A 173 15.56 -2.59 -9.95
N VAL A 174 15.17 -2.80 -11.21
CA VAL A 174 13.76 -2.80 -11.63
C VAL A 174 13.34 -4.15 -12.19
N PHE A 175 12.17 -4.64 -11.76
CA PHE A 175 11.48 -5.77 -12.36
C PHE A 175 10.05 -5.37 -12.75
N THR A 176 9.67 -5.61 -14.01
CA THR A 176 8.31 -5.33 -14.52
C THR A 176 7.49 -6.62 -14.60
N HIS A 177 6.34 -6.61 -13.94
CA HIS A 177 5.34 -7.67 -13.96
C HIS A 177 4.05 -7.20 -14.66
N ILE A 178 3.32 -8.13 -15.27
CA ILE A 178 2.07 -7.89 -15.99
C ILE A 178 1.08 -9.00 -15.61
N PHE A 179 0.09 -8.67 -14.78
CA PHE A 179 -0.98 -9.57 -14.34
C PHE A 179 -2.26 -9.26 -15.10
N ARG A 180 -2.98 -10.28 -15.59
CA ARG A 180 -4.27 -10.09 -16.26
C ARG A 180 -5.40 -10.53 -15.35
N LEU A 181 -6.32 -9.61 -15.05
CA LEU A 181 -7.48 -9.94 -14.23
C LEU A 181 -8.41 -10.94 -14.96
N PRO A 182 -9.05 -11.86 -14.22
CA PRO A 182 -10.15 -12.67 -14.72
C PRO A 182 -11.28 -11.84 -15.35
N GLU A 183 -12.10 -12.51 -16.15
CA GLU A 183 -13.30 -11.93 -16.77
C GLU A 183 -14.36 -11.56 -15.72
N GLU A 184 -14.51 -12.40 -14.69
CA GLU A 184 -15.23 -12.10 -13.45
C GLU A 184 -14.25 -12.29 -12.28
N PRO A 185 -13.56 -11.23 -11.82
CA PRO A 185 -12.68 -11.26 -10.67
C PRO A 185 -13.46 -10.98 -9.37
N MET A 186 -12.85 -11.28 -8.22
CA MET A 186 -13.34 -10.78 -6.93
C MET A 186 -13.32 -9.24 -6.92
N VAL A 187 -14.42 -8.62 -6.50
CA VAL A 187 -14.53 -7.18 -6.32
C VAL A 187 -14.01 -6.80 -4.93
N GLY A 188 -13.19 -5.73 -4.84
CA GLY A 188 -12.56 -5.24 -3.61
C GLY A 188 -11.08 -4.89 -3.79
N ASN A 189 -10.37 -4.72 -2.67
CA ASN A 189 -8.93 -4.44 -2.65
C ASN A 189 -8.13 -5.74 -2.82
N TRP A 190 -7.29 -5.82 -3.86
CA TRP A 190 -6.31 -6.88 -4.08
C TRP A 190 -4.94 -6.41 -3.61
N SER A 191 -4.07 -7.32 -3.16
CA SER A 191 -2.76 -6.96 -2.60
C SER A 191 -1.62 -7.52 -3.44
N ILE A 192 -0.64 -6.67 -3.77
CA ILE A 192 0.66 -7.07 -4.29
C ILE A 192 1.64 -7.07 -3.13
N VAL A 193 2.06 -8.27 -2.71
CA VAL A 193 3.04 -8.47 -1.64
C VAL A 193 4.35 -8.94 -2.25
N VAL A 194 5.43 -8.18 -2.06
CA VAL A 194 6.78 -8.57 -2.48
C VAL A 194 7.60 -8.90 -1.25
N TYR A 195 8.07 -10.13 -1.17
CA TYR A 195 9.02 -10.61 -0.17
C TYR A 195 10.44 -10.51 -0.71
N TYR A 196 11.40 -10.14 0.15
CA TYR A 196 12.78 -9.85 -0.19
C TYR A 196 13.69 -10.00 1.04
N GLY A 197 14.98 -9.69 0.90
CA GLY A 197 15.96 -9.89 1.97
C GLY A 197 16.23 -11.37 2.25
N ARG A 198 16.96 -11.66 3.33
CA ARG A 198 17.31 -13.05 3.68
C ARG A 198 16.13 -13.77 4.33
N GLU A 199 16.05 -15.08 4.12
CA GLU A 199 14.93 -15.95 4.54
C GLU A 199 13.56 -15.52 3.96
N MET A 200 13.53 -14.58 3.01
CA MET A 200 12.31 -13.95 2.45
C MET A 200 11.39 -13.35 3.52
N LYS A 201 11.93 -12.93 4.68
CA LYS A 201 11.14 -12.45 5.83
C LYS A 201 10.70 -10.99 5.71
N SER A 202 11.48 -10.15 5.05
CA SER A 202 11.09 -8.75 4.77
C SER A 202 10.03 -8.73 3.68
N ASN A 203 8.97 -7.95 3.86
CA ASN A 203 7.94 -7.78 2.83
C ASN A 203 7.50 -6.31 2.69
N ARG A 204 7.00 -5.97 1.50
CA ARG A 204 6.31 -4.70 1.22
C ARG A 204 5.02 -5.01 0.46
N THR A 205 3.96 -4.30 0.82
CA THR A 205 2.62 -4.48 0.25
C THR A 205 2.14 -3.18 -0.39
N VAL A 206 1.51 -3.28 -1.57
CA VAL A 206 0.71 -2.22 -2.19
C VAL A 206 -0.60 -2.84 -2.66
N GLN A 207 -1.71 -2.26 -2.24
CA GLN A 207 -3.03 -2.68 -2.70
C GLN A 207 -3.36 -2.07 -4.08
N PHE A 208 -4.31 -2.67 -4.80
CA PHE A 208 -5.01 -2.08 -5.93
C PHE A 208 -6.47 -2.56 -5.96
N GLU A 209 -7.40 -1.74 -6.45
CA GLU A 209 -8.84 -2.00 -6.32
C GLU A 209 -9.44 -2.63 -7.59
N VAL A 210 -10.31 -3.65 -7.50
CA VAL A 210 -11.03 -4.26 -8.66
C VAL A 210 -12.57 -4.16 -8.50
N LYS A 211 -13.30 -3.58 -9.48
CA LYS A 211 -14.76 -3.29 -9.47
C LYS A 211 -15.20 -2.77 -10.85
N GLU A 212 -16.50 -2.77 -11.11
CA GLU A 212 -17.16 -2.16 -12.28
C GLU A 212 -17.43 -0.65 -12.09
N TYR A 213 -17.40 0.14 -13.18
CA TYR A 213 -17.25 1.60 -13.07
C TYR A 213 -17.47 2.42 -14.39
N VAL A 214 -17.67 3.77 -14.30
CA VAL A 214 -17.53 4.77 -15.40
C VAL A 214 -16.70 6.00 -14.90
N LEU A 215 -15.81 6.64 -15.69
CA LEU A 215 -15.03 7.82 -15.23
C LEU A 215 -15.95 9.04 -14.97
N PRO A 216 -15.59 9.92 -14.02
CA PRO A 216 -16.21 11.22 -13.86
C PRO A 216 -15.87 12.13 -15.04
N THR A 217 -16.82 12.98 -15.41
CA THR A 217 -16.65 13.93 -16.52
C THR A 217 -16.20 15.31 -16.02
N PHE A 218 -16.53 15.63 -14.77
CA PHE A 218 -16.06 16.79 -14.03
C PHE A 218 -15.64 16.42 -12.60
N SER A 219 -14.69 17.18 -12.06
CA SER A 219 -14.36 17.19 -10.63
C SER A 219 -15.30 18.15 -9.91
N VAL A 220 -15.71 17.77 -8.69
CA VAL A 220 -16.37 18.65 -7.74
C VAL A 220 -15.45 18.83 -6.54
N GLU A 221 -15.09 20.07 -6.24
CA GLU A 221 -14.28 20.42 -5.08
C GLU A 221 -15.16 21.19 -4.07
N ILE A 222 -15.11 20.80 -2.81
CA ILE A 222 -15.70 21.57 -1.70
C ILE A 222 -14.57 22.43 -1.10
N HIS A 223 -14.85 23.71 -0.87
CA HIS A 223 -13.98 24.61 -0.13
C HIS A 223 -14.75 25.10 1.12
N PRO A 224 -14.62 24.40 2.26
CA PRO A 224 -15.31 24.74 3.50
C PRO A 224 -14.46 25.70 4.37
N PRO A 225 -15.00 26.25 5.48
CA PRO A 225 -14.20 27.07 6.40
C PRO A 225 -13.14 26.21 7.12
N ASN A 226 -11.93 26.73 7.37
CA ASN A 226 -10.82 25.93 7.95
C ASN A 226 -11.11 25.32 9.34
N TYR A 227 -12.03 25.92 10.10
CA TYR A 227 -12.40 25.55 11.47
C TYR A 227 -13.73 26.20 11.86
N ILE A 228 -14.39 25.68 12.89
CA ILE A 228 -15.57 26.29 13.51
C ILE A 228 -15.27 26.61 14.98
N LEU A 229 -15.54 27.85 15.38
CA LEU A 229 -15.40 28.36 16.75
C LEU A 229 -16.77 28.70 17.33
N GLN A 230 -16.88 28.83 18.66
CA GLN A 230 -18.10 29.28 19.35
C GLN A 230 -18.60 30.66 18.86
N THR A 231 -17.71 31.47 18.29
CA THR A 231 -18.00 32.80 17.72
C THR A 231 -18.47 32.76 16.26
N THR A 232 -18.35 31.63 15.57
CA THR A 232 -18.83 31.45 14.19
C THR A 232 -20.35 31.64 14.15
N ARG A 233 -20.83 32.38 13.15
CA ARG A 233 -22.27 32.63 12.94
C ARG A 233 -22.80 32.11 11.61
N PHE A 234 -21.92 32.05 10.61
CA PHE A 234 -22.25 31.58 9.28
C PHE A 234 -21.21 30.55 8.83
N LEU A 235 -21.69 29.45 8.26
CA LEU A 235 -20.92 28.50 7.47
C LEU A 235 -20.92 29.02 6.03
N ASP A 236 -19.74 29.43 5.56
CA ASP A 236 -19.52 29.89 4.19
C ASP A 236 -18.76 28.79 3.44
N ILE A 237 -19.43 28.14 2.49
CA ILE A 237 -18.95 26.95 1.78
C ILE A 237 -19.07 27.20 0.28
N LEU A 238 -17.96 27.07 -0.45
CA LEU A 238 -17.96 27.16 -1.92
C LEU A 238 -17.87 25.76 -2.52
N VAL A 239 -18.68 25.49 -3.53
CA VAL A 239 -18.63 24.25 -4.32
C VAL A 239 -18.22 24.59 -5.75
N ASN A 240 -17.08 24.05 -6.18
CA ASN A 240 -16.41 24.33 -7.46
C ASN A 240 -16.55 23.10 -8.39
N GLY A 241 -17.42 23.19 -9.39
CA GLY A 241 -17.62 22.17 -10.42
C GLY A 241 -16.84 22.48 -11.69
N ARG A 242 -15.90 21.62 -12.07
CA ARG A 242 -15.02 21.82 -13.24
C ARG A 242 -14.80 20.54 -14.03
N TYR A 243 -14.97 20.60 -15.35
CA TYR A 243 -14.61 19.50 -16.25
C TYR A 243 -13.12 19.15 -16.16
N VAL A 244 -12.77 17.88 -16.42
CA VAL A 244 -11.38 17.36 -16.34
C VAL A 244 -10.39 18.05 -17.31
N TYR A 245 -10.91 18.81 -18.27
CA TYR A 245 -10.19 19.69 -19.20
C TYR A 245 -10.20 21.18 -18.78
N ASN A 246 -10.48 21.46 -17.50
CA ASN A 246 -10.46 22.77 -16.82
C ASN A 246 -11.39 23.84 -17.45
N LYS A 247 -12.67 23.48 -17.59
CA LYS A 247 -13.78 24.40 -17.92
C LYS A 247 -14.80 24.39 -16.76
N PRO A 248 -15.52 25.49 -16.51
CA PRO A 248 -16.60 25.51 -15.52
C PRO A 248 -17.75 24.58 -15.92
N VAL A 249 -18.45 24.02 -14.94
CA VAL A 249 -19.71 23.28 -15.12
C VAL A 249 -20.88 24.24 -14.91
N ASP A 250 -21.76 24.35 -15.91
CA ASP A 250 -23.04 25.04 -15.77
C ASP A 250 -24.08 24.05 -15.24
N GLY A 251 -24.69 24.35 -14.09
CA GLY A 251 -25.40 23.34 -13.31
C GLY A 251 -25.92 23.82 -11.96
N HIS A 252 -26.31 22.89 -11.11
CA HIS A 252 -26.81 23.15 -9.75
C HIS A 252 -26.16 22.21 -8.72
N SER A 253 -25.75 22.74 -7.58
CA SER A 253 -25.22 21.98 -6.44
C SER A 253 -26.30 21.73 -5.39
N VAL A 254 -26.38 20.49 -4.92
CA VAL A 254 -27.16 20.09 -3.74
C VAL A 254 -26.17 19.78 -2.64
N LEU A 255 -26.13 20.55 -1.55
CA LEU A 255 -25.18 20.37 -0.45
C LEU A 255 -25.92 19.93 0.81
N LYS A 256 -25.67 18.71 1.27
CA LYS A 256 -26.07 18.26 2.61
C LYS A 256 -25.05 18.77 3.63
N ILE A 257 -25.53 19.26 4.76
CA ILE A 257 -24.71 19.71 5.88
C ILE A 257 -25.09 18.88 7.11
N GLY A 258 -24.09 18.31 7.76
CA GLY A 258 -24.25 17.47 8.93
C GLY A 258 -23.01 17.47 9.82
N LEU A 259 -22.96 16.53 10.75
CA LEU A 259 -21.85 16.31 11.66
C LEU A 259 -21.44 14.83 11.61
N ILE A 260 -20.16 14.57 11.82
CA ILE A 260 -19.61 13.24 12.10
C ILE A 260 -18.95 13.26 13.48
N ASP A 261 -19.32 12.28 14.31
CA ASP A 261 -18.81 12.12 15.67
C ASP A 261 -17.44 11.40 15.70
N PRO A 262 -16.77 11.28 16.87
CA PRO A 262 -15.49 10.58 16.97
C PRO A 262 -15.53 9.07 16.74
N ASP A 263 -16.72 8.44 16.82
CA ASP A 263 -16.91 6.99 16.62
C ASP A 263 -17.24 6.65 15.15
N GLY A 264 -17.63 7.66 14.35
CA GLY A 264 -17.82 7.60 12.90
C GLY A 264 -19.28 7.67 12.41
N GLU A 265 -20.24 7.91 13.30
CA GLU A 265 -21.66 8.05 12.93
C GLU A 265 -21.96 9.46 12.37
N ILE A 266 -22.87 9.54 11.39
CA ILE A 266 -23.14 10.76 10.61
C ILE A 266 -24.58 11.23 10.81
N GLU A 267 -24.76 12.45 11.32
CA GLU A 267 -26.07 13.11 11.46
C GLU A 267 -26.23 14.27 10.46
N ILE A 268 -27.15 14.15 9.50
CA ILE A 268 -27.48 15.24 8.55
C ILE A 268 -28.47 16.23 9.20
N LYS A 269 -28.11 17.51 9.20
CA LYS A 269 -28.89 18.61 9.81
C LYS A 269 -29.68 19.43 8.78
N GLU A 270 -29.09 19.75 7.62
CA GLU A 270 -29.75 20.51 6.54
C GLU A 270 -29.39 20.00 5.13
N THR A 271 -30.08 20.51 4.11
CA THR A 271 -29.69 20.37 2.69
C THR A 271 -30.04 21.64 1.93
N ASP A 272 -29.03 22.27 1.33
CA ASP A 272 -29.15 23.47 0.49
C ASP A 272 -29.09 23.12 -1.01
N VAL A 273 -29.64 24.00 -1.86
CA VAL A 273 -29.54 23.90 -3.31
C VAL A 273 -29.19 25.27 -3.90
N GLN A 274 -28.12 25.35 -4.68
CA GLN A 274 -27.64 26.58 -5.32
C GLN A 274 -27.32 26.35 -6.80
N GLN A 275 -27.29 27.41 -7.59
CA GLN A 275 -26.86 27.36 -8.99
C GLN A 275 -25.35 27.63 -9.09
N LEU A 276 -24.65 26.90 -9.97
CA LEU A 276 -23.26 27.18 -10.30
C LEU A 276 -23.19 28.39 -11.24
N LEU A 277 -22.42 29.41 -10.87
CA LEU A 277 -22.11 30.58 -11.68
C LEU A 277 -20.62 30.55 -12.01
N GLU A 278 -20.27 30.51 -13.29
CA GLU A 278 -18.89 30.27 -13.76
C GLU A 278 -18.23 29.03 -13.10
N GLY A 279 -19.03 27.98 -12.84
CA GLY A 279 -18.60 26.74 -12.20
C GLY A 279 -18.52 26.79 -10.67
N VAL A 280 -18.94 27.88 -10.01
CA VAL A 280 -18.91 28.00 -8.55
C VAL A 280 -20.30 28.27 -7.99
N ALA A 281 -20.71 27.50 -6.99
CA ALA A 281 -21.91 27.73 -6.20
C ALA A 281 -21.54 28.16 -4.77
N HIS A 282 -22.27 29.13 -4.21
CA HIS A 282 -22.00 29.72 -2.90
C HIS A 282 -23.07 29.33 -1.89
N HIS A 283 -22.74 28.40 -1.00
CA HIS A 283 -23.60 27.96 0.09
C HIS A 283 -23.25 28.73 1.37
N ASN A 284 -24.07 29.74 1.70
CA ASN A 284 -23.98 30.45 2.96
C ASN A 284 -25.14 30.03 3.88
N ARG A 285 -24.83 29.62 5.11
CA ARG A 285 -25.82 29.18 6.11
C ARG A 285 -25.54 29.69 7.50
N ASP A 286 -26.61 30.06 8.21
CA ASP A 286 -26.58 30.40 9.62
C ASP A 286 -26.28 29.13 10.45
N ILE A 287 -25.35 29.20 11.40
CA ILE A 287 -24.87 28.03 12.14
C ILE A 287 -25.93 27.41 13.08
N ASN A 288 -27.01 28.14 13.38
CA ASN A 288 -28.10 27.66 14.23
C ASN A 288 -28.84 26.43 13.64
N ILE A 289 -28.54 26.02 12.39
CA ILE A 289 -28.96 24.72 11.83
C ILE A 289 -28.47 23.51 12.64
N LEU A 290 -27.41 23.68 13.44
CA LEU A 290 -26.91 22.64 14.34
C LEU A 290 -27.74 22.51 15.63
N GLY A 291 -28.54 23.52 16.00
CA GLY A 291 -29.38 23.56 17.20
C GLY A 291 -28.98 24.63 18.23
N ASP A 292 -29.82 24.83 19.25
CA ASP A 292 -29.48 25.67 20.41
C ASP A 292 -28.33 25.03 21.21
N ASN A 293 -27.36 25.83 21.67
CA ASN A 293 -26.14 25.38 22.38
C ASN A 293 -25.25 24.37 21.62
N TRP A 294 -25.36 24.27 20.29
CA TRP A 294 -24.61 23.35 19.42
C TRP A 294 -23.11 23.21 19.71
N PHE A 295 -22.44 24.28 20.16
CA PHE A 295 -20.99 24.26 20.42
C PHE A 295 -20.60 23.35 21.58
N ASP A 296 -21.38 23.36 22.68
CA ASP A 296 -21.10 22.54 23.86
C ASP A 296 -21.46 21.07 23.64
N GLU A 297 -22.40 20.79 22.72
CA GLU A 297 -22.83 19.43 22.36
C GLU A 297 -21.86 18.75 21.36
N TYR A 298 -21.34 19.51 20.38
CA TYR A 298 -20.59 18.96 19.26
C TYR A 298 -19.10 19.34 19.22
N ILE A 299 -18.54 19.87 20.32
CA ILE A 299 -17.09 20.14 20.40
C ILE A 299 -16.27 18.87 20.13
N GLY A 300 -15.27 18.98 19.25
CA GLY A 300 -14.44 17.86 18.81
C GLY A 300 -15.04 17.01 17.67
N CYS A 301 -16.34 17.15 17.37
CA CYS A 301 -16.94 16.58 16.16
C CYS A 301 -16.45 17.33 14.91
N SER A 302 -16.62 16.70 13.74
CA SER A 302 -16.27 17.30 12.45
C SER A 302 -17.52 17.65 11.65
N LEU A 303 -17.49 18.73 10.87
CA LEU A 303 -18.55 19.09 9.95
C LEU A 303 -18.54 18.09 8.77
N TYR A 304 -19.61 17.32 8.60
CA TYR A 304 -19.78 16.45 7.45
C TYR A 304 -20.49 17.21 6.33
N LEU A 305 -19.85 17.31 5.18
CA LEU A 305 -20.39 17.92 3.97
C LEU A 305 -20.46 16.86 2.87
N GLU A 306 -21.58 16.78 2.18
CA GLU A 306 -21.76 15.93 1.02
C GLU A 306 -22.51 16.71 -0.05
N THR A 307 -21.88 16.93 -1.20
CA THR A 307 -22.51 17.64 -2.31
C THR A 307 -22.65 16.77 -3.55
N THR A 308 -23.77 16.96 -4.25
CA THR A 308 -24.03 16.43 -5.59
C THR A 308 -24.19 17.61 -6.54
N VAL A 309 -23.30 17.74 -7.52
CA VAL A 309 -23.42 18.75 -8.59
C VAL A 309 -24.03 18.12 -9.82
N TYR A 310 -25.14 18.67 -10.30
CA TYR A 310 -25.85 18.27 -11.51
C TYR A 310 -25.50 19.20 -12.68
N GLU A 311 -25.06 18.64 -13.81
CA GLU A 311 -24.85 19.37 -15.08
C GLU A 311 -26.20 19.64 -15.78
N GLU A 312 -26.45 20.89 -16.18
CA GLU A 312 -27.74 21.28 -16.78
C GLU A 312 -27.97 20.69 -18.20
N ALA A 313 -26.91 20.44 -18.96
CA ALA A 313 -27.00 19.98 -20.35
C ALA A 313 -27.24 18.46 -20.51
N THR A 314 -26.81 17.65 -19.53
CA THR A 314 -26.88 16.18 -19.57
C THR A 314 -27.79 15.58 -18.49
N GLY A 315 -27.96 16.27 -17.36
CA GLY A 315 -28.53 15.68 -16.14
C GLY A 315 -27.59 14.68 -15.44
N HIS A 316 -26.33 14.53 -15.87
CA HIS A 316 -25.32 13.82 -15.10
C HIS A 316 -25.04 14.55 -13.79
N PHE A 317 -24.57 13.79 -12.80
CA PHE A 317 -24.12 14.32 -11.53
C PHE A 317 -22.83 13.67 -11.08
N GLU A 318 -22.05 14.43 -10.32
CA GLU A 318 -20.86 13.96 -9.62
C GLU A 318 -20.98 14.33 -8.14
N ASN A 319 -20.43 13.47 -7.27
CA ASN A 319 -20.49 13.64 -5.83
C ASN A 319 -19.11 14.00 -5.28
N ALA A 320 -19.07 14.85 -4.26
CA ALA A 320 -17.92 15.05 -3.39
C ALA A 320 -18.37 15.10 -1.93
N SER A 321 -17.48 14.73 -1.01
CA SER A 321 -17.69 14.92 0.42
C SER A 321 -16.42 15.43 1.10
N ASP A 322 -16.61 16.17 2.19
CA ASP A 322 -15.54 16.65 3.07
C ASP A 322 -15.95 16.41 4.53
N ALA A 323 -14.98 16.04 5.35
CA ALA A 323 -15.12 15.87 6.80
C ALA A 323 -13.88 16.44 7.53
N SER A 324 -13.18 17.40 6.92
CA SER A 324 -11.89 17.92 7.38
C SER A 324 -12.03 18.98 8.48
N VAL A 325 -13.15 19.68 8.50
CA VAL A 325 -13.41 20.85 9.37
C VAL A 325 -13.87 20.40 10.74
N LYS A 326 -13.24 20.90 11.81
CA LYS A 326 -13.58 20.55 13.19
C LYS A 326 -14.18 21.71 13.97
N ILE A 327 -15.10 21.37 14.88
CA ILE A 327 -15.61 22.28 15.91
C ILE A 327 -14.61 22.29 17.07
N VAL A 328 -14.00 23.44 17.35
CA VAL A 328 -12.86 23.57 18.25
C VAL A 328 -12.93 24.83 19.12
N ASN A 329 -12.30 24.78 20.30
CA ASN A 329 -12.12 25.96 21.15
C ASN A 329 -11.16 27.00 20.54
N SER A 330 -10.14 26.54 19.82
CA SER A 330 -9.12 27.38 19.20
C SER A 330 -8.76 26.89 17.80
N PRO A 331 -8.49 27.78 16.84
CA PRO A 331 -8.02 27.37 15.51
C PRO A 331 -6.57 26.90 15.50
N TYR A 332 -5.83 27.13 16.60
CA TYR A 332 -4.40 26.86 16.70
C TYR A 332 -4.08 25.65 17.58
N ILE A 333 -3.04 24.91 17.18
CA ILE A 333 -2.49 23.77 17.91
C ILE A 333 -0.98 23.99 18.07
N PHE A 334 -0.50 24.05 19.31
CA PHE A 334 0.93 24.07 19.61
C PHE A 334 1.54 22.66 19.48
N SER A 335 2.53 22.50 18.60
CA SER A 335 3.50 21.40 18.69
C SER A 335 4.70 21.82 19.53
N ARG A 336 5.15 20.89 20.38
CA ARG A 336 6.37 20.97 21.19
C ARG A 336 7.43 19.95 20.75
N GLU A 337 7.25 19.29 19.59
CA GLU A 337 8.09 18.19 19.13
C GLU A 337 9.56 18.58 18.93
N ARG A 338 9.82 19.88 18.67
CA ARG A 338 11.17 20.45 18.56
C ARG A 338 11.77 20.95 19.88
N THR A 339 11.02 20.98 20.99
CA THR A 339 11.55 21.33 22.32
C THR A 339 12.18 20.12 23.00
N VAL A 340 13.45 20.25 23.41
CA VAL A 340 14.18 19.24 24.18
C VAL A 340 13.57 19.09 25.59
N GLN A 341 13.25 17.87 26.01
CA GLN A 341 12.54 17.63 27.28
C GLN A 341 13.39 17.84 28.55
N TYR A 342 14.72 17.90 28.39
CA TYR A 342 15.69 17.95 29.47
C TYR A 342 16.57 19.21 29.39
N PHE A 343 16.44 20.12 30.37
CA PHE A 343 17.21 21.36 30.44
C PHE A 343 18.54 21.15 31.18
N LYS A 344 19.53 22.00 30.94
CA LYS A 344 20.82 21.98 31.67
C LYS A 344 20.77 23.09 32.73
N LYS A 345 21.10 22.78 33.99
CA LYS A 345 21.05 23.77 35.08
C LYS A 345 22.10 24.86 34.84
N GLY A 346 21.78 26.12 35.18
CA GLY A 346 22.71 27.25 35.05
C GLY A 346 22.97 27.77 33.62
N LEU A 347 22.46 27.09 32.59
CA LEU A 347 22.64 27.47 31.18
C LEU A 347 21.30 27.93 30.56
N PRO A 348 21.29 28.87 29.60
CA PRO A 348 20.03 29.34 29.02
C PRO A 348 19.45 28.28 28.06
N PHE A 349 18.16 28.03 28.21
CA PHE A 349 17.40 26.99 27.54
C PHE A 349 16.46 27.59 26.49
N GLN A 350 16.34 26.94 25.32
CA GLN A 350 15.52 27.42 24.21
C GLN A 350 14.25 26.55 24.06
N VAL A 351 13.08 27.16 24.25
CA VAL A 351 11.78 26.56 23.91
C VAL A 351 11.57 26.75 22.42
N LYS A 352 11.56 25.66 21.65
CA LYS A 352 11.24 25.65 20.20
C LYS A 352 9.84 25.06 20.00
N THR A 353 8.89 25.88 19.58
CA THR A 353 7.50 25.48 19.38
C THR A 353 7.00 25.89 18.00
N GLU A 354 6.13 25.08 17.42
CA GLU A 354 5.54 25.29 16.10
C GLU A 354 4.03 25.37 16.27
N LEU A 355 3.40 26.41 15.72
CA LEU A 355 1.97 26.61 15.74
C LEU A 355 1.37 26.16 14.40
N LYS A 356 0.41 25.25 14.47
CA LYS A 356 -0.35 24.74 13.32
C LYS A 356 -1.81 25.13 13.42
N TYR A 357 -2.48 25.25 12.28
CA TYR A 357 -3.93 25.21 12.23
C TYR A 357 -4.45 23.79 12.47
N THR A 358 -5.74 23.66 12.77
CA THR A 358 -6.48 22.39 12.88
C THR A 358 -6.28 21.43 11.70
N ASN A 359 -6.08 21.95 10.48
CA ASN A 359 -5.83 21.20 9.26
C ASN A 359 -4.34 20.78 9.07
N GLY A 360 -3.48 21.05 10.06
CA GLY A 360 -2.06 20.68 10.07
C GLY A 360 -1.13 21.63 9.28
N LEU A 361 -1.66 22.66 8.63
CA LEU A 361 -0.84 23.70 7.98
C LEU A 361 -0.17 24.62 9.03
N PRO A 362 1.04 25.13 8.77
CA PRO A 362 1.65 26.20 9.56
C PRO A 362 0.74 27.41 9.78
N ALA A 363 0.79 27.99 10.99
CA ALA A 363 0.09 29.22 11.35
C ALA A 363 1.09 30.39 11.52
N PRO A 364 1.36 31.17 10.43
CA PRO A 364 2.40 32.19 10.42
C PRO A 364 1.95 33.55 11.00
N ARG A 365 2.89 34.29 11.58
CA ARG A 365 2.71 35.62 12.20
C ARG A 365 1.70 35.70 13.35
N VAL A 366 1.39 34.57 14.00
CA VAL A 366 0.51 34.54 15.16
C VAL A 366 1.30 35.01 16.39
N PRO A 367 0.79 35.96 17.19
CA PRO A 367 1.45 36.42 18.41
C PRO A 367 1.37 35.36 19.52
N VAL A 368 2.52 34.98 20.07
CA VAL A 368 2.67 33.97 21.13
C VAL A 368 3.37 34.58 22.35
N ARG A 369 2.81 34.36 23.53
CA ARG A 369 3.37 34.71 24.84
C ARG A 369 3.88 33.46 25.52
N VAL A 370 5.04 33.55 26.18
CA VAL A 370 5.54 32.50 27.07
C VAL A 370 5.59 32.98 28.52
N VAL A 371 5.09 32.15 29.43
CA VAL A 371 5.19 32.32 30.88
C VAL A 371 5.89 31.07 31.42
N ALA A 372 7.15 31.22 31.85
CA ALA A 372 7.96 30.10 32.31
C ALA A 372 8.36 30.28 33.79
N THR A 373 8.14 29.25 34.59
CA THR A 373 8.43 29.25 36.04
C THR A 373 9.35 28.11 36.40
N GLY A 374 10.51 28.44 36.96
CA GLY A 374 11.47 27.50 37.51
C GLY A 374 11.22 27.28 39.00
N LYS A 375 11.16 26.02 39.41
CA LYS A 375 11.09 25.60 40.81
C LYS A 375 12.49 25.27 41.30
N LEU A 376 12.90 25.85 42.43
CA LEU A 376 14.21 25.62 43.02
C LEU A 376 14.20 24.44 44.01
N SER A 377 15.38 23.93 44.38
CA SER A 377 15.55 22.79 45.29
C SER A 377 14.98 23.01 46.71
N ASP A 378 14.60 24.24 47.08
CA ASP A 378 13.92 24.61 48.32
C ASP A 378 12.39 24.76 48.18
N ASN A 379 11.83 24.36 47.03
CA ASN A 379 10.44 24.57 46.59
C ASN A 379 10.01 26.04 46.37
N THR A 380 10.92 27.02 46.35
CA THR A 380 10.57 28.36 45.86
C THR A 380 10.33 28.36 44.34
N LEU A 381 9.42 29.23 43.87
CA LEU A 381 9.09 29.42 42.46
C LEU A 381 9.65 30.76 41.97
N VAL A 382 10.30 30.74 40.81
CA VAL A 382 10.97 31.90 40.20
C VAL A 382 10.53 32.03 38.75
N SER A 383 10.09 33.21 38.32
CA SER A 383 9.80 33.48 36.91
C SER A 383 11.10 33.56 36.10
N LEU A 384 11.18 32.84 34.98
CA LEU A 384 12.36 32.84 34.11
C LEU A 384 12.32 34.05 33.17
N ARG A 385 13.50 34.62 32.86
CA ARG A 385 13.65 35.83 32.05
C ARG A 385 14.43 35.55 30.77
N ASP A 386 14.17 36.34 29.72
CA ASP A 386 14.95 36.37 28.47
C ASP A 386 16.29 37.11 28.64
N GLU A 387 17.27 36.80 27.79
CA GLU A 387 18.65 37.31 27.82
C GLU A 387 18.72 38.85 27.60
N HIS A 388 17.71 39.48 27.00
CA HIS A 388 17.71 40.93 26.71
C HIS A 388 17.05 41.80 27.78
N HIS A 389 16.56 41.23 28.89
CA HIS A 389 15.80 42.01 29.89
C HIS A 389 16.66 42.91 30.78
N ASN A 390 16.28 44.19 30.83
CA ASN A 390 16.86 45.17 31.75
C ASN A 390 16.26 45.00 33.15
N ILE A 391 17.05 45.21 34.21
CA ILE A 391 16.77 44.71 35.58
C ILE A 391 15.50 45.34 36.23
N ASN A 392 15.01 46.46 35.68
CA ASN A 392 13.97 47.29 36.32
C ASN A 392 12.52 47.02 35.86
N ASP A 393 12.30 46.24 34.79
CA ASP A 393 10.95 45.87 34.34
C ASP A 393 10.62 44.44 34.81
N GLU A 394 9.81 44.29 35.87
CA GLU A 394 9.42 42.98 36.41
C GLU A 394 8.09 42.43 35.86
N GLU A 395 7.34 43.24 35.11
CA GLU A 395 5.99 42.93 34.61
C GLU A 395 5.92 42.72 33.08
N ARG A 396 7.05 42.78 32.36
CA ARG A 396 7.05 42.70 30.89
C ARG A 396 6.94 41.26 30.40
N GLU A 397 5.88 40.97 29.65
CA GLU A 397 5.62 39.65 29.10
C GLU A 397 6.58 39.28 27.95
N ILE A 398 7.14 38.07 28.00
CA ILE A 398 7.98 37.54 26.92
C ILE A 398 7.05 37.12 25.77
N THR A 399 7.19 37.80 24.65
CA THR A 399 6.27 37.75 23.51
C THR A 399 7.02 37.85 22.18
N ASP A 400 6.65 37.02 21.20
CA ASP A 400 7.14 37.09 19.83
C ASP A 400 6.09 36.51 18.86
N ASN A 401 6.28 36.65 17.55
CA ASN A 401 5.36 36.16 16.53
C ASN A 401 5.93 34.94 15.81
N THR A 402 5.06 34.03 15.37
CA THR A 402 5.50 32.89 14.55
C THR A 402 6.03 33.32 13.17
N ASP A 403 6.97 32.56 12.62
CA ASP A 403 7.64 32.84 11.34
C ASP A 403 6.74 32.52 10.11
N ARG A 404 7.31 32.13 8.95
CA ARG A 404 6.56 31.59 7.80
C ARG A 404 6.23 30.09 7.91
N GLN A 405 6.99 29.35 8.70
CA GLN A 405 6.80 27.91 8.99
C GLN A 405 5.98 27.69 10.26
N GLY A 406 5.46 28.76 10.90
CA GLY A 406 4.66 28.69 12.11
C GLY A 406 5.49 28.57 13.39
N GLU A 407 6.81 28.71 13.29
CA GLU A 407 7.75 28.49 14.38
C GLU A 407 7.99 29.75 15.22
N VAL A 408 8.17 29.56 16.53
CA VAL A 408 8.63 30.61 17.45
C VAL A 408 9.56 30.02 18.51
N ASN A 409 10.66 30.71 18.80
CA ASN A 409 11.75 30.23 19.64
C ASN A 409 12.00 31.19 20.81
N PHE A 410 11.78 30.76 22.05
CA PHE A 410 11.99 31.58 23.25
C PHE A 410 13.24 31.15 24.02
N ASN A 411 14.16 32.09 24.27
CA ASN A 411 15.34 31.86 25.11
C ASN A 411 15.03 32.21 26.58
N LEU A 412 15.31 31.28 27.50
CA LEU A 412 15.00 31.39 28.92
C LEU A 412 16.27 31.15 29.75
N TYR A 413 16.64 32.11 30.60
CA TYR A 413 17.73 31.92 31.55
C TYR A 413 17.31 31.02 32.73
N VAL A 414 18.03 29.90 32.93
CA VAL A 414 17.70 28.90 33.95
C VAL A 414 18.64 29.00 35.18
N PRO A 415 18.11 29.23 36.40
CA PRO A 415 18.92 29.21 37.63
C PRO A 415 19.60 27.86 37.90
N ILE A 416 20.81 27.90 38.47
CA ILE A 416 21.62 26.71 38.82
C ILE A 416 20.90 25.77 39.79
N GLY A 417 20.07 26.31 40.69
CA GLY A 417 19.30 25.52 41.67
C GLY A 417 17.94 25.01 41.18
N CYS A 418 17.65 25.03 39.87
CA CYS A 418 16.34 24.67 39.34
C CYS A 418 16.18 23.14 39.16
N GLU A 419 15.08 22.58 39.67
CA GLU A 419 14.75 21.14 39.61
C GLU A 419 13.61 20.80 38.62
N GLU A 420 12.84 21.80 38.19
CA GLU A 420 11.64 21.63 37.38
C GLU A 420 11.27 22.97 36.74
N ILE A 421 10.98 23.00 35.44
CA ILE A 421 10.49 24.21 34.75
C ILE A 421 9.09 23.93 34.21
N THR A 422 8.10 24.70 34.64
CA THR A 422 6.78 24.72 34.01
C THR A 422 6.73 25.84 32.99
N VAL A 423 6.55 25.49 31.72
CA VAL A 423 6.38 26.42 30.60
C VAL A 423 4.90 26.45 30.23
N ASN A 424 4.34 27.65 30.14
CA ASN A 424 3.00 27.91 29.62
C ASN A 424 3.14 28.81 28.39
N LEU A 425 2.55 28.38 27.27
CA LEU A 425 2.48 29.11 26.00
C LEU A 425 1.03 29.50 25.75
N VAL A 426 0.78 30.76 25.39
CA VAL A 426 -0.57 31.25 25.05
C VAL A 426 -0.49 32.07 23.75
N THR A 427 -1.38 31.83 22.79
CA THR A 427 -1.55 32.79 21.68
C THR A 427 -2.29 34.03 22.20
N PHE A 428 -2.09 35.20 21.58
CA PHE A 428 -2.83 36.42 21.94
C PHE A 428 -3.32 37.19 20.71
N ASP A 429 -3.90 36.44 19.76
CA ASP A 429 -4.60 37.02 18.61
C ASP A 429 -5.84 37.79 19.10
N GLN A 430 -5.96 39.04 18.65
CA GLN A 430 -7.04 39.95 19.01
C GLN A 430 -8.33 39.64 18.22
N ASP A 431 -8.23 39.04 17.04
CA ASP A 431 -9.40 38.67 16.23
C ASP A 431 -10.16 37.46 16.85
N LEU A 432 -9.55 36.77 17.82
CA LEU A 432 -10.13 35.66 18.61
C LEU A 432 -10.67 36.06 19.99
N ILE A 433 -10.66 37.36 20.33
CA ILE A 433 -11.13 37.89 21.62
C ILE A 433 -12.40 38.72 21.40
N VAL A 434 -13.54 38.25 21.94
CA VAL A 434 -14.83 38.96 21.80
C VAL A 434 -14.84 40.21 22.70
N PRO A 435 -14.97 41.44 22.16
CA PRO A 435 -14.93 42.65 22.98
C PRO A 435 -16.09 42.73 23.98
N GLY A 436 -15.78 42.70 25.27
CA GLY A 436 -16.76 42.70 26.36
C GLY A 436 -17.27 41.32 26.79
N ALA A 437 -16.70 40.24 26.25
CA ALA A 437 -16.96 38.86 26.68
C ALA A 437 -15.63 38.09 26.78
N GLU A 438 -14.77 38.49 27.72
CA GLU A 438 -13.41 37.95 27.92
C GLU A 438 -13.36 36.45 28.23
N GLU A 439 -14.48 35.87 28.70
CA GLU A 439 -14.67 34.43 28.89
C GLU A 439 -14.77 33.65 27.55
N MET A 440 -15.12 34.32 26.44
CA MET A 440 -15.18 33.75 25.09
C MET A 440 -13.88 34.03 24.31
N ASN A 441 -12.76 33.51 24.83
CA ASN A 441 -11.44 33.65 24.22
C ASN A 441 -11.02 32.37 23.48
N SER A 442 -10.92 32.43 22.16
CA SER A 442 -10.53 31.27 21.32
C SER A 442 -9.01 31.15 21.08
N ASN A 443 -8.18 31.82 21.86
CA ASN A 443 -6.73 31.61 21.81
C ASN A 443 -6.31 30.23 22.35
N ALA A 444 -5.21 29.69 21.83
CA ALA A 444 -4.67 28.41 22.27
C ALA A 444 -3.78 28.57 23.51
N GLU A 445 -3.76 27.55 24.36
CA GLU A 445 -2.88 27.43 25.52
C GLU A 445 -2.21 26.05 25.55
N LEU A 446 -0.91 26.00 25.86
CA LEU A 446 -0.17 24.76 26.12
C LEU A 446 0.72 24.92 27.35
N THR A 447 0.40 24.20 28.42
CA THR A 447 1.27 24.06 29.60
C THR A 447 2.02 22.72 29.57
N PHE A 448 3.32 22.73 29.82
CA PHE A 448 4.13 21.52 30.00
C PHE A 448 5.26 21.70 31.02
N VAL A 449 5.78 20.57 31.50
CA VAL A 449 6.87 20.52 32.50
C VAL A 449 8.12 19.92 31.86
N LEU A 450 9.27 20.53 32.14
CA LEU A 450 10.62 20.09 31.77
C LEU A 450 11.41 19.71 33.03
N ARG A 451 12.35 18.78 32.89
CA ARG A 451 13.22 18.30 33.98
C ARG A 451 14.69 18.60 33.69
N PRO A 452 15.56 18.68 34.70
CA PRO A 452 16.99 18.83 34.48
C PRO A 452 17.60 17.54 33.89
N TYR A 453 18.71 17.71 33.16
CA TYR A 453 19.69 16.66 32.91
C TYR A 453 20.40 16.30 34.22
N GLU A 454 20.50 15.00 34.51
CA GLU A 454 21.17 14.45 35.69
C GLU A 454 22.66 14.22 35.38
N SER A 455 23.51 15.12 35.88
CA SER A 455 24.97 14.99 35.83
C SER A 455 25.43 13.76 36.63
N PRO A 456 26.29 12.88 36.07
CA PRO A 456 26.95 11.81 36.81
C PRO A 456 27.54 12.29 38.14
N GLU A 457 27.33 11.50 39.21
CA GLU A 457 27.80 11.73 40.58
C GLU A 457 27.50 13.10 41.20
N ASN A 458 26.54 13.87 40.67
CA ASN A 458 26.30 15.29 40.99
C ASN A 458 27.52 16.20 40.71
N GLY A 459 28.35 15.86 39.72
CA GLY A 459 29.55 16.64 39.37
C GLY A 459 29.27 18.11 38.97
N ASN A 460 28.04 18.42 38.55
CA ASN A 460 27.62 19.70 37.97
C ASN A 460 28.54 20.06 36.78
N GLU A 461 28.56 19.17 35.78
CA GLU A 461 29.20 19.38 34.49
C GLU A 461 28.13 19.20 33.40
N TYR A 462 28.01 20.17 32.49
CA TYR A 462 27.02 20.20 31.42
C TYR A 462 27.66 20.60 30.09
N LEU A 463 27.23 19.94 29.02
CA LEU A 463 27.44 20.35 27.64
C LEU A 463 26.11 20.88 27.07
N VAL A 464 26.16 21.96 26.30
CA VAL A 464 25.04 22.41 25.47
C VAL A 464 25.51 22.61 24.04
N ILE A 465 24.86 21.90 23.12
CA ILE A 465 24.94 22.16 21.68
C ILE A 465 23.87 23.20 21.32
N ARG A 466 24.25 24.25 20.58
CA ARG A 466 23.31 25.11 19.85
C ARG A 466 23.59 25.02 18.35
N THR A 467 22.55 24.75 17.57
CA THR A 467 22.56 24.97 16.11
C THR A 467 22.20 26.43 15.82
N PRO A 468 22.73 27.03 14.75
CA PRO A 468 22.37 28.37 14.36
C PRO A 468 20.94 28.37 13.81
N ASP A 469 20.18 29.43 14.12
CA ASP A 469 18.81 29.60 13.63
C ASP A 469 18.84 29.96 12.13
N LEU A 470 18.81 28.93 11.28
CA LEU A 470 18.76 28.99 9.82
C LEU A 470 17.39 28.50 9.35
N ASP A 471 16.62 29.34 8.65
CA ASP A 471 15.26 29.03 8.15
C ASP A 471 15.18 27.67 7.42
N VAL A 472 16.21 27.33 6.62
CA VAL A 472 16.30 26.10 5.83
C VAL A 472 17.76 25.70 5.61
N ILE A 473 18.17 24.52 6.10
CA ILE A 473 19.50 23.93 5.85
C ILE A 473 19.48 23.11 4.55
N ARG A 474 20.45 23.31 3.66
CA ARG A 474 20.60 22.59 2.37
C ARG A 474 21.90 21.80 2.31
N TYR A 475 21.99 20.84 1.39
CA TYR A 475 23.27 20.18 1.10
C TYR A 475 24.27 21.18 0.50
N GLY A 476 25.55 21.06 0.87
CA GLY A 476 26.60 22.00 0.51
C GLY A 476 26.68 23.27 1.37
N ASP A 477 25.68 23.55 2.23
CA ASP A 477 25.81 24.60 3.24
C ASP A 477 26.87 24.23 4.28
N THR A 478 27.56 25.23 4.83
CA THR A 478 28.50 25.08 5.94
C THR A 478 28.07 25.98 7.08
N PHE A 479 27.91 25.42 8.28
CA PHE A 479 27.49 26.17 9.46
C PHE A 479 28.39 25.89 10.68
N ASN A 480 28.43 26.83 11.61
CA ASN A 480 29.10 26.66 12.91
C ASN A 480 28.10 26.07 13.90
N LEU A 481 28.50 25.00 14.59
CA LEU A 481 27.82 24.44 15.74
C LEU A 481 28.41 25.06 17.01
N ASP A 482 27.62 25.79 17.79
CA ASP A 482 28.13 26.43 19.00
C ASP A 482 28.08 25.46 20.18
N LEU A 483 29.22 25.32 20.86
CA LEU A 483 29.45 24.38 21.95
C LEU A 483 29.70 25.14 23.25
N PHE A 484 28.81 24.98 24.23
CA PHE A 484 28.86 25.68 25.51
C PHE A 484 29.14 24.72 26.67
N LEU A 485 30.03 25.14 27.58
CA LEU A 485 30.42 24.43 28.81
C LEU A 485 30.16 25.36 30.01
N GLU A 486 29.59 24.84 31.11
CA GLU A 486 29.37 25.65 32.33
C GLU A 486 30.70 26.06 33.00
N ARG A 487 31.74 25.23 32.91
CA ARG A 487 33.06 25.48 33.53
C ARG A 487 34.15 25.63 32.48
N GLN A 488 34.90 26.73 32.55
CA GLN A 488 36.03 27.00 31.67
C GLN A 488 37.26 26.18 32.09
N ARG A 489 37.67 25.25 31.23
CA ARG A 489 38.89 24.41 31.35
C ARG A 489 39.60 24.41 30.00
N ILE A 490 40.91 24.63 30.01
CA ILE A 490 41.74 24.81 28.79
C ILE A 490 42.16 23.44 28.21
N ASP A 491 41.97 22.36 28.98
CA ASP A 491 42.40 20.99 28.71
C ASP A 491 41.30 20.05 28.22
N ILE A 492 40.05 20.53 28.07
CA ILE A 492 38.92 19.75 27.53
C ILE A 492 38.98 19.67 26.00
N PHE A 493 38.79 18.47 25.49
CA PHE A 493 38.49 18.18 24.08
C PHE A 493 37.03 17.77 23.98
N ILE A 494 36.30 18.35 23.03
CA ILE A 494 34.94 17.95 22.69
C ILE A 494 35.00 17.12 21.40
N HIS A 495 34.44 15.92 21.45
CA HIS A 495 34.24 15.05 20.30
C HIS A 495 32.89 15.38 19.68
N VAL A 496 32.80 15.43 18.35
CA VAL A 496 31.55 15.70 17.62
C VAL A 496 31.44 14.69 16.48
N TYR A 497 30.32 13.97 16.43
CA TYR A 497 30.02 13.05 15.34
C TYR A 497 28.56 13.21 14.87
N VAL A 498 28.32 12.89 13.60
CA VAL A 498 27.02 13.05 12.94
C VAL A 498 26.50 11.69 12.50
N ILE A 499 25.27 11.39 12.92
CA ILE A 499 24.51 10.21 12.51
C ILE A 499 23.50 10.61 11.42
N ALA A 500 23.43 9.86 10.33
CA ALA A 500 22.33 9.94 9.36
C ALA A 500 21.89 8.52 8.96
N ARG A 501 20.56 8.28 8.84
CA ARG A 501 19.99 6.95 8.56
C ARG A 501 20.55 5.81 9.44
N GLY A 502 20.85 6.13 10.70
CA GLY A 502 21.41 5.20 11.69
C GLY A 502 22.92 4.91 11.59
N LYS A 503 23.68 5.59 10.71
CA LYS A 503 25.13 5.41 10.55
C LYS A 503 25.92 6.67 10.88
N ILE A 504 27.17 6.53 11.32
CA ILE A 504 28.10 7.63 11.57
C ILE A 504 28.72 8.04 10.22
N ILE A 505 28.42 9.26 9.77
CA ILE A 505 28.84 9.79 8.45
C ILE A 505 29.93 10.86 8.54
N HIS A 506 30.20 11.36 9.75
CA HIS A 506 31.24 12.35 10.04
C HIS A 506 31.67 12.21 11.50
N ASP A 507 32.96 12.26 11.79
CA ASP A 507 33.52 12.37 13.14
C ASP A 507 34.62 13.45 13.22
N GLY A 508 35.03 13.78 14.44
CA GLY A 508 36.14 14.66 14.72
C GLY A 508 36.17 15.12 16.17
N SER A 509 37.20 15.90 16.52
CA SER A 509 37.32 16.51 17.84
C SER A 509 37.92 17.92 17.75
N LYS A 510 37.66 18.72 18.78
CA LYS A 510 38.17 20.09 18.90
C LYS A 510 38.55 20.38 20.35
N GLN A 511 39.71 21.00 20.56
CA GLN A 511 40.04 21.65 21.84
C GLN A 511 39.32 23.00 21.88
N VAL A 512 38.50 23.25 22.90
CA VAL A 512 37.50 24.34 22.87
C VAL A 512 37.85 25.47 23.85
N GLY A 513 37.91 26.70 23.34
CA GLY A 513 37.91 27.92 24.14
C GLY A 513 36.49 28.40 24.51
N ASN A 514 36.38 29.46 25.31
CA ASN A 514 35.13 29.92 25.98
C ASN A 514 33.84 29.86 25.15
N ILE A 515 33.87 30.25 23.87
CA ILE A 515 32.81 30.01 22.87
C ILE A 515 33.56 29.79 21.55
N ASP A 516 33.42 28.62 20.93
CA ASP A 516 34.32 28.24 19.83
C ASP A 516 33.66 27.25 18.84
N GLY A 517 32.92 27.79 17.86
CA GLY A 517 32.07 27.02 16.94
C GLY A 517 32.80 25.92 16.14
N TYR A 518 32.18 24.74 16.03
CA TYR A 518 32.67 23.60 15.25
C TYR A 518 32.03 23.60 13.85
N GLN A 519 32.82 23.57 12.78
CA GLN A 519 32.29 23.67 11.41
C GLN A 519 31.79 22.32 10.90
N ILE A 520 30.54 22.30 10.44
CA ILE A 520 29.91 21.15 9.78
C ILE A 520 29.52 21.57 8.36
N THR A 521 29.89 20.76 7.37
CA THR A 521 29.42 20.89 5.98
C THR A 521 28.36 19.83 5.72
N VAL A 522 27.22 20.24 5.17
CA VAL A 522 26.06 19.36 4.99
C VAL A 522 26.28 18.47 3.76
N THR A 523 26.41 17.16 3.98
CA THR A 523 26.56 16.19 2.88
C THR A 523 25.19 15.75 2.34
N PRO A 524 25.10 15.25 1.11
CA PRO A 524 23.86 14.64 0.61
C PRO A 524 23.38 13.44 1.45
N GLU A 525 24.26 12.83 2.25
CA GLU A 525 23.89 11.71 3.10
C GLU A 525 22.99 12.09 4.29
N MET A 526 23.03 13.37 4.71
CA MET A 526 22.21 13.96 5.77
C MET A 526 20.75 14.24 5.37
N ILE A 527 20.36 13.97 4.12
CA ILE A 527 18.98 14.13 3.65
C ILE A 527 18.17 12.88 4.04
N PRO A 528 16.95 13.00 4.63
CA PRO A 528 16.22 14.23 4.95
C PRO A 528 16.47 14.79 6.36
N SER A 529 17.13 14.05 7.25
CA SER A 529 17.51 14.52 8.58
C SER A 529 18.81 13.85 9.07
N ALA A 530 19.47 14.52 10.02
CA ALA A 530 20.66 14.02 10.68
C ALA A 530 20.66 14.37 12.17
N ARG A 531 21.40 13.62 12.98
CA ARG A 531 21.58 13.86 14.41
C ARG A 531 23.05 14.15 14.70
N ILE A 532 23.31 15.28 15.31
CA ILE A 532 24.64 15.66 15.78
C ILE A 532 24.72 15.27 17.25
N VAL A 533 25.76 14.54 17.62
CA VAL A 533 26.08 14.19 19.01
C VAL A 533 27.44 14.77 19.34
N ALA A 534 27.56 15.43 20.49
CA ALA A 534 28.83 15.89 21.01
C ALA A 534 29.02 15.40 22.45
N TYR A 535 30.28 15.13 22.83
CA TYR A 535 30.61 14.74 24.20
C TYR A 535 32.03 15.14 24.60
N PHE A 536 32.27 15.21 25.91
CA PHE A 536 33.62 15.30 26.50
C PHE A 536 33.75 14.37 27.72
N ILE A 537 34.98 14.15 28.17
CA ILE A 537 35.27 13.40 29.40
C ILE A 537 35.55 14.40 30.54
N GLY A 538 34.72 14.34 31.59
CA GLY A 538 34.78 15.22 32.77
C GLY A 538 35.72 14.73 33.89
N GLU A 539 35.71 15.43 35.02
CA GLU A 539 36.75 15.31 36.08
C GLU A 539 36.92 13.89 36.66
N ASN A 540 35.85 13.09 36.69
CA ASN A 540 35.83 11.73 37.24
C ASN A 540 35.90 10.62 36.16
N ASN A 541 36.41 10.93 34.95
CA ASN A 541 36.35 10.06 33.77
C ASN A 541 34.93 9.74 33.27
N HIS A 542 33.91 10.50 33.72
CA HIS A 542 32.54 10.37 33.23
C HIS A 542 32.36 11.10 31.90
N ILE A 543 31.58 10.49 30.99
CA ILE A 543 31.21 11.11 29.72
C ILE A 543 30.05 12.08 29.99
N ILE A 544 30.19 13.33 29.53
CA ILE A 544 29.14 14.33 29.47
C ILE A 544 28.81 14.58 27.99
N ALA A 545 27.59 14.27 27.58
CA ALA A 545 27.12 14.32 26.21
C ALA A 545 25.90 15.25 26.04
N ASP A 546 25.69 15.71 24.81
CA ASP A 546 24.47 16.35 24.34
C ASP A 546 24.17 15.93 22.89
N SER A 547 22.94 16.13 22.42
CA SER A 547 22.57 15.81 21.03
C SER A 547 21.48 16.73 20.48
N VAL A 548 21.45 16.91 19.17
CA VAL A 548 20.46 17.71 18.44
C VAL A 548 20.14 17.08 17.09
N ARG A 549 18.86 17.05 16.70
CA ARG A 549 18.40 16.69 15.36
C ARG A 549 18.38 17.95 14.48
N ILE A 550 18.90 17.84 13.26
CA ILE A 550 18.73 18.83 12.20
C ILE A 550 17.87 18.25 11.08
N GLU A 551 16.97 19.06 10.56
CA GLU A 551 16.21 18.76 9.34
C GLU A 551 16.95 19.37 8.15
N VAL A 552 17.15 18.56 7.09
CA VAL A 552 17.84 18.98 5.86
C VAL A 552 16.83 18.97 4.72
N ARG A 553 16.89 20.00 3.87
CA ARG A 553 15.90 20.22 2.83
C ARG A 553 15.76 18.99 1.91
N ARG A 554 14.52 18.50 1.79
CA ARG A 554 14.12 17.35 0.96
C ARG A 554 14.22 17.68 -0.53
N GLU A 555 15.43 17.61 -1.08
CA GLU A 555 15.73 17.80 -2.51
C GLU A 555 16.51 16.59 -3.05
N CYS A 556 16.32 16.26 -4.33
CA CYS A 556 17.18 15.29 -5.00
C CYS A 556 18.60 15.86 -5.20
N HIS A 557 19.61 15.00 -5.12
CA HIS A 557 20.98 15.36 -5.48
C HIS A 557 21.12 15.55 -7.00
N ASN A 558 20.59 14.61 -7.78
CA ASN A 558 20.68 14.57 -9.23
C ASN A 558 19.71 15.58 -9.88
N GLN A 559 20.13 16.24 -10.95
CA GLN A 559 19.33 17.19 -11.73
C GLN A 559 18.37 16.48 -12.71
N LEU A 560 17.60 15.53 -12.20
CA LEU A 560 16.56 14.84 -12.95
C LEU A 560 15.42 15.83 -13.26
N THR A 561 15.20 16.14 -14.53
CA THR A 561 14.03 16.91 -14.99
C THR A 561 13.37 16.25 -16.18
N VAL A 562 12.03 16.24 -16.21
CA VAL A 562 11.23 15.82 -17.35
C VAL A 562 10.40 17.01 -17.78
N GLY A 563 10.68 17.53 -18.97
CA GLY A 563 9.97 18.68 -19.54
C GLY A 563 9.28 18.32 -20.85
N LEU A 564 8.13 18.92 -21.11
CA LEU A 564 7.46 18.81 -22.40
C LEU A 564 8.13 19.73 -23.44
N VAL A 565 8.34 19.22 -24.65
CA VAL A 565 8.75 20.00 -25.82
C VAL A 565 7.78 19.71 -26.96
N ASP A 566 6.94 20.70 -27.23
CA ASP A 566 6.08 20.73 -28.40
C ASP A 566 6.93 21.00 -29.67
N ILE A 567 6.52 20.38 -30.78
CA ILE A 567 7.14 20.53 -32.10
C ILE A 567 6.90 21.96 -32.64
N ASP A 568 5.72 22.52 -32.37
CA ASP A 568 5.24 23.79 -32.95
C ASP A 568 5.51 25.04 -32.09
N ARG A 569 6.42 24.93 -31.12
CA ARG A 569 6.89 26.02 -30.24
C ARG A 569 5.82 26.67 -29.34
N ARG A 570 4.81 25.94 -28.88
CA ARG A 570 3.93 26.44 -27.80
C ARG A 570 4.65 26.42 -26.44
N SER A 571 4.24 27.32 -25.55
CA SER A 571 4.82 27.47 -24.22
C SER A 571 4.18 26.50 -23.22
N PHE A 572 4.91 26.21 -22.13
CA PHE A 572 4.37 25.48 -20.98
C PHE A 572 3.12 26.20 -20.45
N GLY A 573 1.94 25.55 -20.50
CA GLY A 573 0.65 26.11 -20.09
C GLY A 573 -0.41 26.25 -21.19
N GLU A 574 -0.07 26.08 -22.47
CA GLU A 574 -1.08 25.90 -23.52
C GLU A 574 -1.49 24.41 -23.65
N ALA A 575 -2.79 24.14 -23.78
CA ALA A 575 -3.32 22.78 -23.87
C ALA A 575 -3.04 22.15 -25.25
N ALA A 576 -2.73 20.85 -25.25
CA ALA A 576 -2.47 20.08 -26.46
C ALA A 576 -3.77 19.52 -27.08
N GLU A 577 -3.75 19.21 -28.38
CA GLU A 577 -4.88 18.59 -29.08
C GLU A 577 -4.76 17.05 -29.04
N PRO A 578 -5.89 16.30 -28.95
CA PRO A 578 -5.86 14.83 -28.95
C PRO A 578 -5.21 14.23 -30.20
N ASN A 579 -4.50 13.12 -30.06
CA ASN A 579 -3.75 12.43 -31.13
C ASN A 579 -2.51 13.18 -31.69
N ASN A 580 -2.18 14.39 -31.22
CA ASN A 580 -0.95 15.05 -31.65
C ASN A 580 0.31 14.41 -31.04
N PRO A 581 1.46 14.42 -31.74
CA PRO A 581 2.71 13.87 -31.24
C PRO A 581 3.43 14.86 -30.31
N VAL A 582 3.90 14.38 -29.15
CA VAL A 582 4.66 15.16 -28.17
C VAL A 582 6.04 14.54 -27.93
N HIS A 583 7.02 15.36 -27.52
CA HIS A 583 8.33 14.90 -27.08
C HIS A 583 8.53 15.22 -25.59
N PHE A 584 8.89 14.21 -24.81
CA PHE A 584 9.35 14.38 -23.43
C PHE A 584 10.86 14.58 -23.48
N ARG A 585 11.32 15.79 -23.12
CA ARG A 585 12.73 16.12 -22.95
C ARG A 585 13.16 15.74 -21.53
N ILE A 586 13.87 14.63 -21.44
CA ILE A 586 14.43 14.07 -20.21
C ILE A 586 15.86 14.62 -20.06
N THR A 587 16.18 15.17 -18.88
CA THR A 587 17.56 15.47 -18.47
C THR A 587 17.87 14.69 -17.20
N ALA A 588 18.96 13.95 -17.20
CA ALA A 588 19.52 13.26 -16.05
C ALA A 588 21.05 13.19 -16.21
N GLU A 589 21.74 12.56 -15.28
CA GLU A 589 23.17 12.32 -15.40
C GLU A 589 23.45 11.07 -16.25
N PRO A 590 24.65 10.93 -16.84
CA PRO A 590 24.99 9.77 -17.66
C PRO A 590 24.96 8.48 -16.84
N GLY A 591 24.29 7.45 -17.39
CA GLY A 591 24.05 6.18 -16.72
C GLY A 591 22.78 6.15 -15.86
N THR A 592 21.98 7.22 -15.80
CA THR A 592 20.68 7.19 -15.11
C THR A 592 19.63 6.44 -15.95
N ASP A 593 18.96 5.48 -15.33
CA ASP A 593 17.70 4.92 -15.85
C ASP A 593 16.51 5.76 -15.35
N VAL A 594 15.77 6.35 -16.29
CA VAL A 594 14.59 7.19 -15.99
C VAL A 594 13.32 6.41 -16.29
N SER A 595 12.55 6.16 -15.24
CA SER A 595 11.22 5.55 -15.30
C SER A 595 10.17 6.62 -15.55
N LEU A 596 9.28 6.37 -16.51
CA LEU A 596 8.15 7.25 -16.85
C LEU A 596 6.80 6.58 -16.56
N ILE A 597 5.78 7.40 -16.32
CA ILE A 597 4.36 7.04 -16.45
C ILE A 597 3.49 8.29 -16.66
N ALA A 598 2.43 8.17 -17.46
CA ALA A 598 1.35 9.14 -17.52
C ALA A 598 0.03 8.47 -17.09
N VAL A 599 -0.67 9.08 -16.13
CA VAL A 599 -1.95 8.60 -15.59
C VAL A 599 -3.00 9.70 -15.78
N ASP A 600 -4.21 9.36 -16.24
CA ASP A 600 -5.29 10.33 -16.44
C ASP A 600 -5.70 10.94 -15.08
N LYS A 601 -5.86 12.26 -14.97
CA LYS A 601 -6.23 12.94 -13.72
C LYS A 601 -7.61 12.48 -13.22
N ALA A 602 -8.50 12.10 -14.12
CA ALA A 602 -9.77 11.49 -13.79
C ALA A 602 -9.60 10.15 -13.04
N VAL A 603 -8.47 9.45 -13.17
CA VAL A 603 -8.11 8.28 -12.34
C VAL A 603 -7.84 8.72 -10.90
N LEU A 604 -7.01 9.75 -10.74
CA LEU A 604 -6.47 10.16 -9.45
C LEU A 604 -7.55 10.80 -8.56
N LEU A 605 -8.58 11.41 -9.16
CA LEU A 605 -9.80 11.87 -8.48
C LEU A 605 -10.59 10.75 -7.78
N LEU A 606 -10.35 9.48 -8.14
CA LEU A 606 -11.17 8.34 -7.73
C LEU A 606 -10.41 7.30 -6.90
N ARG A 607 -9.08 7.32 -6.92
CA ARG A 607 -8.15 6.74 -5.93
C ARG A 607 -6.78 7.38 -6.20
N ASP A 608 -6.10 7.87 -5.17
CA ASP A 608 -4.67 8.25 -5.24
C ASP A 608 -3.82 7.52 -4.16
N PHE A 609 -4.33 6.41 -3.61
CA PHE A 609 -3.65 5.66 -2.56
C PHE A 609 -2.33 5.05 -3.03
N HIS A 610 -1.43 4.78 -2.06
CA HIS A 610 -0.13 4.12 -2.21
C HIS A 610 0.86 4.70 -3.25
N ARG A 611 0.51 5.74 -4.01
CA ARG A 611 1.33 6.37 -5.05
C ARG A 611 2.75 6.68 -4.59
N LEU A 612 3.71 6.44 -5.49
CA LEU A 612 5.12 6.76 -5.26
C LEU A 612 5.36 8.26 -5.47
N THR A 613 5.35 9.03 -4.39
CA THR A 613 5.64 10.48 -4.38
C THR A 613 6.99 10.77 -3.72
N SER A 614 7.55 11.95 -3.98
CA SER A 614 8.77 12.43 -3.30
C SER A 614 8.58 12.45 -1.76
N LYS A 615 7.42 12.92 -1.28
CA LYS A 615 7.03 12.85 0.14
C LYS A 615 7.10 11.43 0.70
N LYS A 616 6.55 10.43 -0.01
CA LYS A 616 6.56 9.02 0.43
C LYS A 616 7.98 8.44 0.44
N MET A 617 8.80 8.77 -0.56
CA MET A 617 10.21 8.38 -0.60
C MET A 617 10.97 8.93 0.61
N PHE A 618 10.90 10.25 0.85
CA PHE A 618 11.61 10.88 1.97
C PHE A 618 11.07 10.45 3.35
N SER A 619 9.79 10.14 3.52
CA SER A 619 9.29 9.58 4.78
C SER A 619 9.78 8.15 5.01
N THR A 620 9.93 7.33 3.97
CA THR A 620 10.56 6.00 4.06
C THR A 620 12.06 6.08 4.40
N MET A 621 12.75 7.17 4.02
CA MET A 621 14.13 7.44 4.45
C MET A 621 14.23 7.90 5.90
N ASP A 622 13.33 8.80 6.34
CA ASP A 622 13.33 9.36 7.70
C ASP A 622 12.98 8.27 8.75
N ALA A 623 12.17 7.27 8.37
CA ALA A 623 11.89 6.07 9.17
C ALA A 623 13.11 5.13 9.39
N GLN A 624 14.26 5.41 8.78
CA GLN A 624 15.55 4.74 9.05
C GLN A 624 16.51 5.61 9.89
N ASP A 625 16.09 6.81 10.33
CA ASP A 625 16.65 7.41 11.55
C ASP A 625 16.21 6.54 12.73
N THR A 626 17.15 5.84 13.35
CA THR A 626 16.83 5.02 14.52
C THR A 626 16.45 5.87 15.73
N GLY A 627 16.75 7.18 15.74
CA GLY A 627 16.63 8.05 16.91
C GLY A 627 15.24 8.64 17.15
N CYS A 628 14.93 8.86 18.43
CA CYS A 628 13.66 9.41 18.90
C CYS A 628 13.80 10.89 19.31
N GLY A 629 12.76 11.70 19.09
CA GLY A 629 12.69 13.09 19.56
C GLY A 629 13.72 14.06 18.93
N PRO A 630 13.77 15.32 19.41
CA PRO A 630 14.60 16.38 18.80
C PRO A 630 16.06 16.39 19.27
N GLY A 631 16.42 15.61 20.30
CA GLY A 631 17.75 15.61 20.91
C GLY A 631 17.71 15.75 22.43
N GLY A 632 18.88 15.79 23.06
CA GLY A 632 19.08 15.76 24.50
C GLY A 632 18.63 14.44 25.14
N GLY A 633 18.60 14.40 26.47
CA GLY A 633 18.21 13.22 27.25
C GLY A 633 18.41 13.43 28.76
N MET A 634 17.93 12.49 29.57
CA MET A 634 17.96 12.60 31.04
C MET A 634 19.37 12.47 31.62
N THR A 635 20.19 11.61 31.02
CA THR A 635 21.60 11.35 31.38
C THR A 635 22.38 11.13 30.08
N SER A 636 23.71 11.16 30.13
CA SER A 636 24.53 10.81 28.96
C SER A 636 24.26 9.39 28.45
N GLU A 637 23.99 8.43 29.34
CA GLU A 637 23.61 7.08 28.91
C GLU A 637 22.22 7.05 28.22
N HIS A 638 21.28 7.90 28.65
CA HIS A 638 19.98 8.04 28.00
C HIS A 638 20.12 8.66 26.59
N ILE A 639 21.01 9.65 26.43
CA ILE A 639 21.32 10.27 25.12
C ILE A 639 21.82 9.24 24.11
N PHE A 640 22.63 8.25 24.53
CA PHE A 640 23.08 7.15 23.67
C PHE A 640 22.05 6.00 23.50
N LYS A 641 20.94 6.01 24.25
CA LYS A 641 19.88 4.97 24.25
C LYS A 641 18.58 5.37 23.54
N LEU A 642 18.38 6.65 23.21
CA LEU A 642 17.14 7.20 22.63
C LEU A 642 16.91 6.81 21.16
N PHE A 643 16.96 5.53 20.82
CA PHE A 643 16.94 5.05 19.43
C PHE A 643 16.10 3.77 19.16
N ALA A 644 14.76 3.85 18.99
CA ALA A 644 13.92 2.95 18.15
C ALA A 644 12.39 3.32 18.05
N ASP A 645 11.78 2.97 16.89
CA ASP A 645 10.41 2.41 16.62
C ASP A 645 9.08 3.25 16.56
N ILE A 646 8.35 3.22 15.41
CA ILE A 646 6.92 3.65 15.15
C ILE A 646 6.35 3.01 13.82
N ASP A 647 5.03 2.66 13.71
CA ASP A 647 4.29 2.27 12.46
C ASP A 647 2.71 2.42 12.55
N PRO A 648 1.95 3.01 11.56
CA PRO A 648 0.59 2.49 11.10
C PRO A 648 -0.07 2.95 9.71
N PHE A 649 -1.04 2.15 9.16
CA PHE A 649 -2.19 2.19 8.13
C PHE A 649 -2.76 3.47 7.37
N ASP A 650 -3.98 3.47 6.72
CA ASP A 650 -4.57 3.10 5.36
C ASP A 650 -6.04 3.71 5.24
N ASP A 651 -6.95 3.82 4.22
CA ASP A 651 -7.18 3.64 2.73
C ASP A 651 -8.42 4.52 2.24
N GLY A 652 -8.66 4.77 0.92
CA GLY A 652 -9.92 5.32 0.29
C GLY A 652 -9.79 5.88 -1.16
N SER A 653 -10.78 6.41 -1.91
CA SER A 653 -12.12 5.94 -2.45
C SER A 653 -12.56 6.86 -3.67
N VAL A 654 -13.40 6.66 -4.72
CA VAL A 654 -14.00 5.59 -5.62
C VAL A 654 -14.76 6.32 -6.82
N ARG A 655 -15.02 5.96 -8.12
CA ARG A 655 -14.58 5.08 -9.28
C ARG A 655 -15.31 5.46 -10.64
N PHE A 656 -14.95 5.21 -11.95
CA PHE A 656 -13.74 4.90 -12.80
C PHE A 656 -13.97 4.52 -14.34
N ASP A 657 -13.07 4.78 -15.33
CA ASP A 657 -12.98 4.35 -16.81
C ASP A 657 -13.34 5.27 -18.01
N PHE A 658 -12.28 5.68 -18.73
CA PHE A 658 -11.94 5.71 -20.18
C PHE A 658 -10.39 5.51 -20.19
N PRO A 659 -9.65 5.17 -21.28
CA PRO A 659 -8.31 4.54 -21.15
C PRO A 659 -7.31 5.33 -20.28
N GLU A 660 -6.84 4.68 -19.21
CA GLU A 660 -6.47 5.34 -17.94
C GLU A 660 -4.95 5.64 -17.76
N SER A 661 -4.06 4.94 -18.49
CA SER A 661 -2.61 5.00 -18.29
C SER A 661 -1.80 4.79 -19.58
N TRP A 662 -0.65 5.46 -19.72
CA TRP A 662 0.34 5.26 -20.80
C TRP A 662 1.77 5.66 -20.38
N ALA A 663 2.73 5.62 -21.32
CA ALA A 663 4.16 5.91 -21.11
C ALA A 663 4.83 5.10 -19.96
N PHE A 664 4.42 3.85 -19.74
CA PHE A 664 4.93 2.97 -18.67
C PHE A 664 6.31 2.38 -19.03
N ASP A 665 7.27 3.27 -19.32
CA ASP A 665 8.56 2.94 -19.94
C ASP A 665 9.75 3.16 -19.00
N LEU A 666 10.91 2.61 -19.36
CA LEU A 666 12.21 2.85 -18.73
C LEU A 666 13.19 3.32 -19.81
N VAL A 667 13.85 4.44 -19.59
CA VAL A 667 14.69 5.14 -20.59
C VAL A 667 16.10 5.37 -20.02
N HIS A 668 17.11 4.76 -20.63
CA HIS A 668 18.50 4.98 -20.25
C HIS A 668 19.03 6.31 -20.80
N VAL A 669 19.88 6.99 -20.03
CA VAL A 669 20.49 8.28 -20.39
C VAL A 669 21.99 8.13 -20.59
N ASP A 670 22.44 7.90 -21.83
CA ASP A 670 23.86 7.67 -22.16
C ASP A 670 24.79 8.91 -22.00
N SER A 671 24.24 10.12 -21.87
CA SER A 671 25.04 11.36 -21.93
C SER A 671 24.37 12.58 -21.32
N ASN A 672 25.14 13.65 -21.10
CA ASN A 672 24.65 14.97 -20.67
C ASN A 672 23.75 15.69 -21.70
N ALA A 673 23.51 15.12 -22.89
CA ALA A 673 22.58 15.67 -23.86
C ALA A 673 21.14 15.23 -23.51
N PRO A 674 20.13 16.12 -23.56
CA PRO A 674 18.75 15.74 -23.25
C PRO A 674 18.23 14.63 -24.18
N VAL A 675 17.62 13.61 -23.61
CA VAL A 675 16.96 12.53 -24.36
C VAL A 675 15.54 12.98 -24.71
N TYR A 676 15.10 12.74 -25.95
CA TYR A 676 13.78 13.14 -26.45
C TYR A 676 12.94 11.91 -26.76
N GLN A 677 12.12 11.48 -25.80
CA GLN A 677 11.21 10.36 -25.99
C GLN A 677 9.93 10.84 -26.67
N ARG A 678 9.58 10.25 -27.82
CA ARG A 678 8.39 10.64 -28.61
C ARG A 678 7.19 9.77 -28.26
N TYR A 679 6.06 10.43 -28.01
CA TYR A 679 4.75 9.79 -27.84
C TYR A 679 3.71 10.39 -28.78
N THR A 680 2.59 9.69 -28.93
CA THR A 680 1.35 10.22 -29.55
C THR A 680 0.30 10.27 -28.44
N LEU A 681 -0.32 11.44 -28.24
CA LEU A 681 -1.33 11.60 -27.19
C LEU A 681 -2.56 10.72 -27.46
N PRO A 682 -3.21 10.14 -26.43
CA PRO A 682 -4.50 9.48 -26.61
C PRO A 682 -5.57 10.40 -27.16
N GLY A 683 -6.67 9.82 -27.65
CA GLY A 683 -7.86 10.56 -28.11
C GLY A 683 -8.69 11.20 -26.98
N SER A 684 -8.38 10.90 -25.71
CA SER A 684 -9.10 11.39 -24.54
C SER A 684 -8.89 12.90 -24.31
N ILE A 685 -9.99 13.63 -24.12
CA ILE A 685 -9.99 15.04 -23.68
C ILE A 685 -9.96 15.04 -22.15
N THR A 686 -8.75 15.14 -21.58
CA THR A 686 -8.50 15.06 -20.14
C THR A 686 -7.16 15.71 -19.78
N THR A 687 -6.87 15.84 -18.49
CA THR A 687 -5.55 16.21 -17.98
C THR A 687 -4.76 14.96 -17.62
N TRP A 688 -3.50 14.85 -18.05
CA TRP A 688 -2.61 13.73 -17.72
C TRP A 688 -1.60 14.13 -16.64
N SER A 689 -1.53 13.36 -15.55
CA SER A 689 -0.51 13.49 -14.51
C SER A 689 0.70 12.64 -14.88
N ILE A 690 1.75 13.29 -15.36
CA ILE A 690 3.04 12.68 -15.72
C ILE A 690 3.89 12.57 -14.47
N GLN A 691 4.44 11.38 -14.20
CA GLN A 691 5.30 11.09 -13.05
C GLN A 691 6.60 10.45 -13.56
N ALA A 692 7.71 10.72 -12.87
CA ALA A 692 9.00 10.15 -13.22
C ALA A 692 9.87 9.91 -11.99
N PHE A 693 10.73 8.89 -12.07
CA PHE A 693 11.81 8.67 -11.12
C PHE A 693 13.10 8.26 -11.84
N GLY A 694 14.24 8.56 -11.24
CA GLY A 694 15.57 8.22 -11.76
C GLY A 694 16.31 7.30 -10.81
N LEU A 695 17.03 6.33 -11.40
CA LEU A 695 17.90 5.38 -10.71
C LEU A 695 19.32 5.47 -11.29
N HIS A 696 20.33 5.48 -10.42
CA HIS A 696 21.75 5.53 -10.79
C HIS A 696 22.56 4.73 -9.78
N GLU A 697 23.68 4.13 -10.19
CA GLU A 697 24.46 3.27 -9.30
C GLU A 697 25.14 4.04 -8.16
N ASN A 698 25.64 5.25 -8.43
CA ASN A 698 26.44 6.04 -7.49
C ASN A 698 25.64 7.09 -6.72
N PHE A 699 24.34 7.23 -6.99
CA PHE A 699 23.50 8.28 -6.42
C PHE A 699 22.14 7.73 -5.95
N PRO A 700 21.54 8.32 -4.90
CA PRO A 700 20.25 7.86 -4.39
C PRO A 700 19.13 8.08 -5.43
N MET A 701 18.14 7.18 -5.44
CA MET A 701 16.89 7.33 -6.17
C MET A 701 16.28 8.74 -6.00
N CYS A 702 15.79 9.31 -7.11
CA CYS A 702 15.06 10.58 -7.12
C CYS A 702 13.65 10.39 -7.69
N VAL A 703 12.63 10.92 -7.03
CA VAL A 703 11.24 11.01 -7.53
C VAL A 703 10.91 12.48 -7.79
N ILE A 704 10.46 12.81 -9.01
CA ILE A 704 10.01 14.17 -9.35
C ILE A 704 8.57 14.38 -8.91
N GLU A 705 8.20 15.59 -8.50
CA GLU A 705 6.79 15.95 -8.33
C GLU A 705 6.00 15.86 -9.66
N PRO A 706 4.72 15.45 -9.65
CA PRO A 706 3.95 15.23 -10.86
C PRO A 706 3.75 16.50 -11.71
N THR A 707 3.80 16.34 -13.03
CA THR A 707 3.56 17.41 -14.02
C THR A 707 2.24 17.17 -14.74
N GLU A 708 1.37 18.18 -14.80
CA GLU A 708 0.08 18.09 -15.50
C GLU A 708 0.19 18.50 -16.99
N LEU A 709 -0.42 17.69 -17.86
CA LEU A 709 -0.57 17.94 -19.30
C LEU A 709 -2.05 17.94 -19.69
N VAL A 710 -2.62 19.13 -19.91
CA VAL A 710 -4.02 19.29 -20.34
C VAL A 710 -4.15 19.00 -21.83
N VAL A 711 -5.03 18.06 -22.20
CA VAL A 711 -5.41 17.76 -23.58
C VAL A 711 -6.85 18.20 -23.81
N ARG A 712 -7.10 19.05 -24.80
CA ARG A 712 -8.45 19.59 -25.10
C ARG A 712 -8.72 19.71 -26.60
N SER A 713 -10.00 19.73 -26.95
CA SER A 713 -10.49 20.32 -28.20
C SER A 713 -11.42 21.47 -27.86
N ASP A 714 -11.40 22.54 -28.66
CA ASP A 714 -12.36 23.65 -28.49
C ASP A 714 -13.73 23.33 -29.15
N LEU A 715 -13.84 22.23 -29.90
CA LEU A 715 -15.11 21.64 -30.40
C LEU A 715 -15.03 20.10 -30.34
N PHE A 716 -15.96 19.43 -29.66
CA PHE A 716 -16.01 17.96 -29.60
C PHE A 716 -17.41 17.40 -29.32
N ILE A 717 -17.55 16.08 -29.45
CA ILE A 717 -18.76 15.33 -29.14
C ILE A 717 -18.44 14.32 -28.04
N GLN A 718 -19.23 14.32 -26.98
CA GLN A 718 -19.16 13.36 -25.88
C GLN A 718 -20.33 12.38 -25.98
N LEU A 719 -20.05 11.07 -25.94
CA LEU A 719 -21.06 10.01 -25.98
C LEU A 719 -21.28 9.45 -24.57
N LEU A 720 -22.51 9.57 -24.08
CA LEU A 720 -22.91 9.02 -22.79
C LEU A 720 -23.35 7.57 -22.99
N LEU A 721 -22.45 6.64 -22.64
CA LEU A 721 -22.66 5.20 -22.79
C LEU A 721 -22.95 4.56 -21.41
N PRO A 722 -24.05 3.80 -21.25
CA PRO A 722 -24.24 3.00 -20.05
C PRO A 722 -23.24 1.84 -19.99
N TYR A 723 -22.85 1.45 -18.78
CA TYR A 723 -21.82 0.41 -18.54
C TYR A 723 -22.09 -0.92 -19.27
N SER A 724 -23.35 -1.33 -19.42
CA SER A 724 -23.74 -2.43 -20.29
C SER A 724 -25.17 -2.27 -20.83
N VAL A 725 -25.48 -2.95 -21.94
CA VAL A 725 -26.80 -2.99 -22.60
C VAL A 725 -27.13 -4.44 -22.93
N LYS A 726 -28.39 -4.87 -22.75
CA LYS A 726 -28.79 -6.24 -23.09
C LYS A 726 -29.10 -6.35 -24.59
N ARG A 727 -28.77 -7.49 -25.18
CA ARG A 727 -29.07 -7.76 -26.60
C ARG A 727 -30.59 -7.65 -26.84
N ASN A 728 -30.97 -6.87 -27.85
CA ASN A 728 -32.35 -6.50 -28.24
C ASN A 728 -33.04 -5.44 -27.35
N GLU A 729 -32.34 -4.88 -26.36
CA GLU A 729 -32.82 -3.71 -25.60
C GLU A 729 -32.71 -2.45 -26.48
N HIS A 730 -33.74 -1.58 -26.45
CA HIS A 730 -33.72 -0.30 -27.16
C HIS A 730 -33.15 0.75 -26.20
N VAL A 731 -31.95 1.24 -26.49
CA VAL A 731 -31.24 2.23 -25.67
C VAL A 731 -30.99 3.49 -26.49
N GLU A 732 -31.32 4.63 -25.88
CA GLU A 732 -30.97 5.95 -26.37
C GLU A 732 -29.54 6.27 -25.91
N ILE A 733 -28.62 6.46 -26.86
CA ILE A 733 -27.25 6.91 -26.57
C ILE A 733 -27.23 8.42 -26.80
N GLN A 734 -27.09 9.18 -25.72
CA GLN A 734 -27.03 10.63 -25.78
C GLN A 734 -25.65 11.08 -26.27
N ALA A 735 -25.64 12.08 -27.15
CA ALA A 735 -24.44 12.66 -27.75
C ALA A 735 -24.48 14.17 -27.56
N VAL A 736 -23.66 14.70 -26.65
CA VAL A 736 -23.60 16.14 -26.34
C VAL A 736 -22.43 16.78 -27.09
N VAL A 737 -22.70 17.94 -27.69
CA VAL A 737 -21.75 18.67 -28.53
C VAL A 737 -21.28 19.92 -27.79
N PHE A 738 -20.02 19.91 -27.36
CA PHE A 738 -19.41 21.04 -26.65
C PHE A 738 -18.68 21.95 -27.64
N ASN A 739 -19.08 23.22 -27.71
CA ASN A 739 -18.39 24.27 -28.46
C ASN A 739 -17.86 25.34 -27.49
N TYR A 740 -16.54 25.36 -27.29
CA TYR A 740 -15.81 26.38 -26.54
C TYR A 740 -15.09 27.39 -27.46
N GLY A 741 -15.30 27.30 -28.77
CA GLY A 741 -14.84 28.27 -29.75
C GLY A 741 -15.54 29.62 -29.64
N ARG A 742 -14.99 30.64 -30.32
CA ARG A 742 -15.56 32.01 -30.36
C ARG A 742 -16.56 32.23 -31.51
N GLU A 743 -16.88 31.19 -32.27
CA GLU A 743 -17.73 31.26 -33.47
C GLU A 743 -18.91 30.28 -33.33
N ASP A 744 -20.09 30.69 -33.81
CA ASP A 744 -21.31 29.89 -33.78
C ASP A 744 -21.26 28.75 -34.81
N VAL A 745 -20.83 27.56 -34.37
CA VAL A 745 -20.77 26.38 -35.22
C VAL A 745 -22.16 25.76 -35.40
N LYS A 746 -22.68 25.75 -36.63
CA LYS A 746 -23.84 24.93 -36.99
C LYS A 746 -23.41 23.50 -37.27
N ALA A 747 -23.80 22.57 -36.41
CA ALA A 747 -23.62 21.15 -36.64
C ALA A 747 -24.61 20.64 -37.71
N GLU A 748 -24.13 20.34 -38.93
CA GLU A 748 -24.88 19.58 -39.93
C GLU A 748 -24.88 18.08 -39.58
N GLY A 749 -25.49 17.73 -38.45
CA GLY A 749 -25.67 16.35 -38.02
C GLY A 749 -26.64 15.60 -38.94
N ILE A 750 -26.17 14.53 -39.59
CA ILE A 750 -27.04 13.66 -40.39
C ILE A 750 -27.80 12.73 -39.44
N GLU A 751 -29.03 13.12 -39.09
CA GLU A 751 -29.96 12.27 -38.34
C GLU A 751 -30.29 10.99 -39.15
N ARG A 752 -29.69 9.85 -38.75
CA ARG A 752 -29.94 8.52 -39.33
C ARG A 752 -30.78 7.65 -38.40
N THR A 753 -32.03 8.05 -38.20
CA THR A 753 -33.05 7.27 -37.49
C THR A 753 -33.40 5.99 -38.26
N PHE A 754 -32.77 4.87 -37.89
CA PHE A 754 -33.09 3.54 -38.42
C PHE A 754 -34.41 3.00 -37.85
N HIS A 755 -35.54 3.55 -38.30
CA HIS A 755 -36.86 3.01 -37.97
C HIS A 755 -37.12 1.70 -38.73
N HIS A 756 -36.89 0.55 -38.07
CA HIS A 756 -37.34 -0.76 -38.55
C HIS A 756 -38.63 -1.19 -37.83
N SER A 757 -39.78 -0.68 -38.30
CA SER A 757 -41.09 -0.93 -37.70
C SER A 757 -41.70 -2.27 -38.15
N VAL A 758 -41.56 -3.32 -37.34
CA VAL A 758 -42.30 -4.58 -37.49
C VAL A 758 -43.65 -4.46 -36.77
N GLN A 759 -44.74 -4.48 -37.53
CA GLN A 759 -46.10 -4.33 -36.99
C GLN A 759 -46.66 -5.68 -36.52
N LEU A 760 -46.70 -5.90 -35.21
CA LEU A 760 -47.40 -7.05 -34.61
C LEU A 760 -48.81 -6.67 -34.15
N ASN A 761 -49.81 -7.42 -34.60
CA ASN A 761 -51.23 -7.13 -34.38
C ASN A 761 -51.74 -7.78 -33.07
N PRO A 762 -52.17 -7.01 -32.05
CA PRO A 762 -52.59 -7.56 -30.77
C PRO A 762 -54.09 -7.89 -30.75
N GLN A 763 -54.43 -9.17 -30.92
CA GLN A 763 -55.73 -9.71 -30.49
C GLN A 763 -55.50 -10.90 -29.56
N GLY A 764 -55.52 -10.63 -28.26
CA GLY A 764 -55.34 -11.64 -27.22
C GLY A 764 -56.63 -12.39 -26.89
N VAL A 765 -56.47 -13.58 -26.31
CA VAL A 765 -57.53 -14.33 -25.63
C VAL A 765 -56.94 -14.89 -24.33
N ASP A 766 -57.43 -14.42 -23.18
CA ASP A 766 -57.24 -15.13 -21.90
C ASP A 766 -58.26 -16.27 -21.82
N LEU A 767 -57.77 -17.51 -21.69
CA LEU A 767 -58.58 -18.65 -21.26
C LEU A 767 -57.78 -19.63 -20.40
N ASN A 768 -57.95 -19.49 -19.09
CA ASN A 768 -57.77 -20.54 -18.09
C ASN A 768 -58.19 -21.95 -18.58
N ARG A 769 -57.24 -22.90 -18.77
CA ARG A 769 -57.57 -24.34 -18.73
C ARG A 769 -56.39 -25.30 -18.47
N ARG A 770 -56.49 -25.96 -17.31
CA ARG A 770 -55.99 -27.30 -16.90
C ARG A 770 -54.93 -28.03 -17.75
N ARG A 771 -53.94 -28.60 -17.04
CA ARG A 771 -53.12 -29.76 -17.43
C ARG A 771 -53.84 -30.71 -18.41
N ARG A 772 -53.15 -31.08 -19.48
CA ARG A 772 -53.24 -32.41 -20.09
C ARG A 772 -51.84 -32.96 -20.21
N ASP A 773 -51.58 -34.08 -19.53
CA ASP A 773 -50.49 -34.95 -19.90
C ASP A 773 -50.83 -35.54 -21.28
N ILE A 774 -49.90 -35.41 -22.23
CA ILE A 774 -49.99 -36.10 -23.52
C ILE A 774 -48.85 -37.10 -23.54
N ARG A 775 -49.21 -38.39 -23.43
CA ARG A 775 -48.36 -39.47 -23.94
C ARG A 775 -48.57 -39.51 -25.44
N GLU A 776 -47.53 -39.27 -26.22
CA GLU A 776 -47.47 -39.75 -27.59
C GLU A 776 -46.49 -40.91 -27.67
N THR A 777 -46.94 -41.98 -28.33
CA THR A 777 -46.22 -43.25 -28.48
C THR A 777 -45.45 -43.26 -29.77
N GLU A 778 -44.29 -43.92 -29.75
CA GLU A 778 -43.41 -44.13 -30.89
C GLU A 778 -44.13 -44.73 -32.11
N ASN A 779 -43.65 -44.36 -33.30
CA ASN A 779 -43.85 -45.10 -34.54
C ASN A 779 -42.59 -45.01 -35.41
N CYS A 780 -41.45 -45.49 -34.89
CA CYS A 780 -40.26 -45.72 -35.70
C CYS A 780 -40.49 -46.96 -36.56
N VAL A 781 -40.49 -46.80 -37.89
CA VAL A 781 -40.69 -47.92 -38.82
C VAL A 781 -39.33 -48.52 -39.18
N TRP A 782 -39.20 -49.83 -39.03
CA TRP A 782 -38.01 -50.57 -39.45
C TRP A 782 -38.18 -51.03 -40.90
N ASP A 783 -37.33 -50.56 -41.81
CA ASP A 783 -37.36 -51.00 -43.21
C ASP A 783 -36.67 -52.36 -43.34
N ALA A 784 -37.50 -53.40 -43.41
CA ALA A 784 -37.05 -54.79 -43.50
C ALA A 784 -36.49 -55.19 -44.88
N GLU A 785 -36.70 -54.40 -45.93
CA GLU A 785 -36.14 -54.69 -47.26
C GLU A 785 -34.73 -54.09 -47.43
N ASN A 786 -34.44 -52.97 -46.76
CA ASN A 786 -33.12 -52.29 -46.83
C ASN A 786 -32.27 -52.41 -45.55
N ALA A 787 -32.77 -53.04 -44.49
CA ALA A 787 -32.11 -53.16 -43.18
C ALA A 787 -31.70 -51.81 -42.54
N ALA A 788 -32.51 -50.77 -42.79
CA ALA A 788 -32.25 -49.41 -42.33
C ALA A 788 -33.17 -49.02 -41.16
N GLN A 789 -32.57 -48.49 -40.09
CA GLN A 789 -33.32 -47.93 -38.96
C GLN A 789 -33.63 -46.45 -39.20
N LEU A 790 -34.91 -46.15 -39.45
CA LEU A 790 -35.40 -44.77 -39.58
C LEU A 790 -35.87 -44.24 -38.22
N SER A 791 -35.01 -43.45 -37.57
CA SER A 791 -35.33 -42.71 -36.35
C SER A 791 -35.69 -41.26 -36.68
N CYS A 792 -36.95 -40.88 -36.50
CA CYS A 792 -37.40 -39.49 -36.64
C CYS A 792 -37.21 -38.74 -35.32
N LEU A 793 -36.35 -37.70 -35.30
CA LEU A 793 -36.19 -36.80 -34.17
C LEU A 793 -36.96 -35.49 -34.45
N ASP A 794 -38.02 -35.22 -33.71
CA ASP A 794 -38.78 -33.97 -33.85
C ASP A 794 -38.17 -32.88 -32.98
N ILE A 795 -37.55 -31.87 -33.61
CA ILE A 795 -36.77 -30.81 -32.95
C ILE A 795 -37.71 -29.65 -32.58
N ALA A 796 -38.69 -29.94 -31.74
CA ALA A 796 -39.62 -28.96 -31.21
C ALA A 796 -38.91 -28.04 -30.21
N LEU A 797 -38.52 -26.85 -30.66
CA LEU A 797 -37.91 -25.83 -29.80
C LEU A 797 -38.92 -25.38 -28.71
N PRO A 798 -38.47 -25.17 -27.46
CA PRO A 798 -39.35 -24.65 -26.40
C PRO A 798 -39.94 -23.28 -26.78
N PRO A 799 -41.19 -22.98 -26.39
CA PRO A 799 -41.84 -21.69 -26.69
C PRO A 799 -41.21 -20.49 -25.95
N THR A 800 -40.16 -20.73 -25.15
CA THR A 800 -39.35 -19.73 -24.44
C THR A 800 -37.95 -19.55 -25.05
N VAL A 801 -37.65 -20.16 -26.21
CA VAL A 801 -36.34 -19.97 -26.86
C VAL A 801 -36.25 -18.56 -27.46
N VAL A 802 -35.05 -17.96 -27.41
CA VAL A 802 -34.82 -16.63 -27.99
C VAL A 802 -34.58 -16.77 -29.50
N PRO A 803 -35.33 -16.04 -30.35
CA PRO A 803 -35.12 -16.10 -31.80
C PRO A 803 -33.71 -15.66 -32.19
N GLY A 804 -33.05 -16.43 -33.05
CA GLY A 804 -31.67 -16.18 -33.49
C GLY A 804 -30.59 -16.68 -32.52
N THR A 805 -30.91 -17.61 -31.61
CA THR A 805 -29.94 -18.40 -30.83
C THR A 805 -30.08 -19.91 -31.05
N GLU A 806 -30.80 -20.33 -32.08
CA GLU A 806 -31.05 -21.73 -32.40
C GLU A 806 -29.78 -22.38 -32.97
N SER A 807 -29.34 -23.48 -32.36
CA SER A 807 -28.35 -24.37 -32.97
C SER A 807 -28.67 -25.82 -32.63
N CYS A 808 -28.52 -26.71 -33.61
CA CYS A 808 -28.72 -28.14 -33.45
C CYS A 808 -27.53 -28.87 -34.10
N HIS A 809 -26.93 -29.79 -33.36
CA HIS A 809 -25.82 -30.62 -33.81
C HIS A 809 -26.20 -32.08 -33.61
N ILE A 810 -26.38 -32.82 -34.69
CA ILE A 810 -26.71 -34.25 -34.67
C ILE A 810 -25.42 -35.02 -34.93
N SER A 811 -24.99 -35.82 -33.95
CA SER A 811 -23.85 -36.74 -34.07
C SER A 811 -24.36 -38.18 -34.01
N ILE A 812 -24.06 -38.98 -35.02
CA ILE A 812 -24.51 -40.37 -35.14
C ILE A 812 -23.29 -41.29 -35.07
N THR A 813 -23.20 -42.08 -34.00
CA THR A 813 -22.09 -43.02 -33.78
C THR A 813 -22.60 -44.45 -33.70
N GLY A 814 -22.14 -45.33 -34.61
CA GLY A 814 -22.58 -46.74 -34.72
C GLY A 814 -22.08 -47.69 -33.63
N SER A 815 -21.78 -47.20 -32.43
CA SER A 815 -21.33 -47.99 -31.27
C SER A 815 -21.46 -47.15 -29.98
N PRO A 816 -21.87 -47.72 -28.84
CA PRO A 816 -21.88 -47.02 -27.55
C PRO A 816 -20.47 -46.60 -27.06
N LEU A 817 -19.40 -47.20 -27.60
CA LEU A 817 -18.01 -46.77 -27.38
C LEU A 817 -17.52 -45.69 -28.36
N GLY A 818 -18.33 -45.33 -29.36
CA GLY A 818 -17.98 -44.41 -30.45
C GLY A 818 -17.54 -43.01 -30.00
N PRO A 819 -18.26 -42.33 -29.07
CA PRO A 819 -17.86 -41.02 -28.57
C PRO A 819 -16.49 -41.04 -27.86
N ALA A 820 -16.24 -42.04 -27.02
CA ALA A 820 -14.99 -42.20 -26.29
C ALA A 820 -13.81 -42.53 -27.22
N MET A 821 -13.99 -43.47 -28.16
CA MET A 821 -12.93 -43.83 -29.11
C MET A 821 -12.57 -42.71 -30.07
N THR A 822 -13.57 -41.92 -30.53
CA THR A 822 -13.29 -40.76 -31.40
C THR A 822 -12.48 -39.70 -30.66
N ALA A 823 -12.82 -39.41 -29.39
CA ALA A 823 -12.11 -38.43 -28.57
C ALA A 823 -10.63 -38.76 -28.31
N VAL A 824 -10.26 -40.05 -28.29
CA VAL A 824 -8.87 -40.51 -28.15
C VAL A 824 -8.08 -40.40 -29.47
N VAL A 825 -8.74 -40.61 -30.61
CA VAL A 825 -8.05 -40.74 -31.92
C VAL A 825 -7.88 -39.41 -32.67
N THR A 826 -8.72 -38.39 -32.42
CA THR A 826 -8.67 -37.11 -33.15
C THR A 826 -8.04 -35.94 -32.37
N GLY A 827 -7.46 -36.19 -31.20
CA GLY A 827 -6.64 -35.23 -30.44
C GLY A 827 -7.38 -34.50 -29.32
N LEU A 828 -6.84 -34.59 -28.10
CA LEU A 828 -7.44 -34.11 -26.85
C LEU A 828 -7.60 -32.58 -26.73
N GLY A 829 -7.02 -31.79 -27.64
CA GLY A 829 -7.03 -30.32 -27.58
C GLY A 829 -8.43 -29.68 -27.54
N HIS A 830 -9.48 -30.37 -28.02
CA HIS A 830 -10.86 -29.86 -27.99
C HIS A 830 -11.52 -29.85 -26.59
N TRP A 831 -10.84 -30.42 -25.58
CA TRP A 831 -11.22 -30.35 -24.16
C TRP A 831 -10.54 -29.20 -23.42
N ILE A 832 -9.45 -28.64 -23.95
CA ILE A 832 -8.76 -27.47 -23.40
C ILE A 832 -9.59 -26.23 -23.74
N ARG A 833 -10.34 -25.74 -22.74
CA ARG A 833 -11.30 -24.64 -22.86
C ARG A 833 -11.14 -23.69 -21.69
N GLN A 834 -11.18 -22.39 -21.96
CA GLN A 834 -11.12 -21.36 -20.91
C GLN A 834 -12.30 -21.52 -19.93
N PRO A 835 -12.06 -21.59 -18.61
CA PRO A 835 -13.13 -21.66 -17.62
C PRO A 835 -13.92 -20.36 -17.51
N THR A 836 -15.25 -20.46 -17.60
CA THR A 836 -16.20 -19.33 -17.66
C THR A 836 -17.55 -19.70 -17.05
N GLY A 837 -18.39 -18.72 -16.73
CA GLY A 837 -19.69 -18.93 -16.08
C GLY A 837 -19.58 -19.28 -14.58
N CYS A 838 -20.74 -19.53 -13.95
CA CYS A 838 -20.87 -19.82 -12.53
C CYS A 838 -19.97 -20.97 -12.04
N GLY A 839 -19.76 -21.17 -10.73
CA GLY A 839 -18.75 -22.12 -10.22
C GLY A 839 -18.87 -23.54 -10.79
N GLU A 840 -20.10 -24.06 -10.89
CA GLU A 840 -20.39 -25.32 -11.60
C GLU A 840 -19.88 -25.32 -13.05
N GLN A 841 -20.10 -24.25 -13.81
CA GLN A 841 -19.67 -24.11 -15.20
C GLN A 841 -18.17 -23.82 -15.36
N THR A 842 -17.56 -23.15 -14.38
CA THR A 842 -16.10 -22.99 -14.28
C THR A 842 -15.47 -24.36 -14.06
N MET A 843 -15.98 -25.15 -13.12
CA MET A 843 -15.51 -26.51 -12.81
C MET A 843 -15.72 -27.52 -13.94
N ILE A 844 -16.82 -27.44 -14.71
CA ILE A 844 -17.02 -28.23 -15.95
C ILE A 844 -15.84 -28.06 -16.92
N ARG A 845 -15.23 -26.87 -16.98
CA ARG A 845 -14.16 -26.53 -17.92
C ARG A 845 -12.77 -26.65 -17.31
N LEU A 846 -12.58 -26.28 -16.04
CA LEU A 846 -11.30 -26.36 -15.34
C LEU A 846 -10.81 -27.79 -15.20
N ALA A 847 -11.65 -28.71 -14.70
CA ALA A 847 -11.23 -30.09 -14.42
C ALA A 847 -10.69 -30.83 -15.66
N PRO A 848 -11.31 -30.74 -16.86
CA PRO A 848 -10.70 -31.25 -18.10
C PRO A 848 -9.33 -30.68 -18.43
N ASN A 849 -9.06 -29.38 -18.22
CA ASN A 849 -7.71 -28.83 -18.49
C ASN A 849 -6.67 -29.47 -17.57
N VAL A 850 -6.97 -29.62 -16.27
CA VAL A 850 -6.09 -30.28 -15.29
C VAL A 850 -5.82 -31.73 -15.69
N TYR A 851 -6.88 -32.53 -15.92
CA TYR A 851 -6.73 -33.96 -16.23
C TYR A 851 -6.04 -34.20 -17.58
N VAL A 852 -6.31 -33.38 -18.60
CA VAL A 852 -5.66 -33.50 -19.93
C VAL A 852 -4.19 -33.10 -19.86
N LEU A 853 -3.81 -32.07 -19.09
CA LEU A 853 -2.41 -31.70 -18.92
C LEU A 853 -1.63 -32.79 -18.15
N LYS A 854 -2.19 -33.34 -17.06
CA LYS A 854 -1.59 -34.49 -16.36
C LYS A 854 -1.44 -35.71 -17.27
N TYR A 855 -2.41 -35.96 -18.15
CA TYR A 855 -2.32 -37.04 -19.13
C TYR A 855 -1.21 -36.81 -20.18
N PHE A 856 -1.08 -35.61 -20.74
CA PHE A 856 0.00 -35.29 -21.70
C PHE A 856 1.38 -35.45 -21.08
N LEU A 857 1.59 -34.91 -19.87
CA LEU A 857 2.83 -35.05 -19.11
C LEU A 857 3.14 -36.52 -18.78
N ALA A 858 2.16 -37.28 -18.29
CA ALA A 858 2.34 -38.69 -17.93
C ALA A 858 2.55 -39.62 -19.13
N THR A 859 2.12 -39.23 -20.34
CA THR A 859 2.31 -40.00 -21.58
C THR A 859 3.46 -39.48 -22.45
N ASN A 860 4.08 -38.37 -22.07
CA ASN A 860 5.12 -37.68 -22.84
C ASN A 860 4.70 -37.40 -24.30
N SER A 861 3.43 -37.03 -24.50
CA SER A 861 2.77 -36.85 -25.81
C SER A 861 2.31 -35.41 -26.08
N GLY A 862 2.83 -34.46 -25.30
CA GLY A 862 2.44 -33.07 -25.29
C GLY A 862 2.85 -32.26 -26.53
N ASN A 863 2.29 -31.06 -26.61
CA ASN A 863 2.69 -30.00 -27.53
C ASN A 863 2.79 -28.74 -26.68
N GLU A 864 3.99 -28.15 -26.62
CA GLU A 864 4.36 -27.00 -25.77
C GLU A 864 3.33 -25.84 -25.84
N GLN A 865 2.78 -25.54 -27.03
CA GLN A 865 1.78 -24.49 -27.19
C GLN A 865 0.41 -24.87 -26.61
N ILE A 866 0.05 -26.15 -26.66
CA ILE A 866 -1.19 -26.70 -26.06
C ILE A 866 -1.05 -26.80 -24.54
N GLU A 867 0.14 -27.17 -24.04
CA GLU A 867 0.45 -27.23 -22.60
C GLU A 867 0.46 -25.83 -21.97
N ALA A 868 1.09 -24.84 -22.60
CA ALA A 868 1.03 -23.45 -22.16
C ALA A 868 -0.41 -22.90 -22.15
N THR A 869 -1.23 -23.27 -23.14
CA THR A 869 -2.66 -22.91 -23.19
C THR A 869 -3.45 -23.58 -22.05
N ALA A 870 -3.21 -24.87 -21.79
CA ALA A 870 -3.83 -25.60 -20.68
C ALA A 870 -3.45 -25.00 -19.32
N LEU A 871 -2.16 -24.71 -19.10
CA LEU A 871 -1.66 -24.10 -17.87
C LEU A 871 -2.25 -22.70 -17.64
N SER A 872 -2.35 -21.89 -18.70
CA SER A 872 -3.02 -20.58 -18.64
C SER A 872 -4.52 -20.71 -18.29
N ASN A 873 -5.22 -21.70 -18.87
CA ASN A 873 -6.61 -21.99 -18.53
C ASN A 873 -6.77 -22.50 -17.08
N ILE A 874 -5.83 -23.30 -16.59
CA ILE A 874 -5.82 -23.80 -15.20
C ILE A 874 -5.66 -22.61 -14.24
N ASN A 875 -4.64 -21.78 -14.42
CA ASN A 875 -4.42 -20.59 -13.59
C ASN A 875 -5.64 -19.66 -13.61
N SER A 876 -6.16 -19.33 -14.80
CA SER A 876 -7.38 -18.51 -14.92
C SER A 876 -8.61 -19.15 -14.26
N GLY A 877 -8.73 -20.47 -14.28
CA GLY A 877 -9.86 -21.19 -13.70
C GLY A 877 -9.78 -21.35 -12.19
N LEU A 878 -8.58 -21.57 -11.64
CA LEU A 878 -8.34 -21.62 -10.19
C LEU A 878 -8.75 -20.29 -9.55
N VAL A 879 -8.23 -19.17 -10.07
CA VAL A 879 -8.59 -17.82 -9.60
C VAL A 879 -10.09 -17.56 -9.76
N ARG A 880 -10.68 -17.93 -10.90
CA ARG A 880 -12.11 -17.77 -11.13
C ARG A 880 -12.96 -18.59 -10.16
N GLU A 881 -12.61 -19.84 -9.85
CA GLU A 881 -13.41 -20.65 -8.93
C GLU A 881 -13.37 -20.10 -7.49
N THR A 882 -12.26 -19.48 -7.07
CA THR A 882 -12.21 -18.79 -5.76
C THR A 882 -13.22 -17.66 -5.62
N THR A 883 -13.75 -17.08 -6.71
CA THR A 883 -14.82 -16.06 -6.60
C THR A 883 -16.14 -16.64 -6.09
N TYR A 884 -16.32 -17.97 -6.12
CA TYR A 884 -17.53 -18.65 -5.65
C TYR A 884 -17.32 -19.37 -4.30
N ARG A 885 -16.20 -19.09 -3.64
CA ARG A 885 -15.85 -19.54 -2.29
C ARG A 885 -16.47 -18.64 -1.21
N HIS A 886 -17.13 -19.26 -0.26
CA HIS A 886 -17.66 -18.63 0.95
C HIS A 886 -16.58 -18.46 2.02
N ALA A 887 -16.78 -17.51 2.94
CA ALA A 887 -15.85 -17.26 4.06
C ALA A 887 -15.68 -18.49 4.99
N ASP A 888 -16.66 -19.40 5.01
CA ASP A 888 -16.60 -20.66 5.77
C ASP A 888 -15.78 -21.77 5.08
N GLY A 889 -15.24 -21.52 3.88
CA GLY A 889 -14.47 -22.46 3.07
C GLY A 889 -15.28 -23.24 2.04
N SER A 890 -16.61 -23.14 2.02
CA SER A 890 -17.46 -23.88 1.10
C SER A 890 -17.55 -23.26 -0.30
N PHE A 891 -17.93 -24.06 -1.30
CA PHE A 891 -18.12 -23.62 -2.69
C PHE A 891 -19.56 -23.82 -3.17
N SER A 892 -20.01 -22.94 -4.07
CA SER A 892 -21.37 -22.87 -4.59
C SER A 892 -21.37 -22.43 -6.06
N ALA A 893 -22.48 -22.58 -6.77
CA ALA A 893 -22.59 -22.02 -8.13
C ALA A 893 -22.51 -20.48 -8.15
N PHE A 894 -23.11 -19.84 -7.14
CA PHE A 894 -23.20 -18.39 -6.99
C PHE A 894 -23.18 -18.07 -5.50
N LEU A 895 -22.52 -17.00 -5.07
CA LEU A 895 -22.42 -16.60 -3.65
C LEU A 895 -23.78 -16.34 -2.96
N SER A 896 -24.86 -16.12 -3.73
CA SER A 896 -26.23 -16.05 -3.22
C SER A 896 -26.86 -17.41 -2.85
N ARG A 897 -26.14 -18.52 -3.07
CA ARG A 897 -26.53 -19.88 -2.68
C ARG A 897 -25.57 -20.41 -1.61
N ALA A 898 -26.11 -21.15 -0.63
CA ALA A 898 -25.30 -21.88 0.34
C ALA A 898 -24.40 -22.92 -0.33
N GLY A 899 -23.26 -23.24 0.30
CA GLY A 899 -22.30 -24.22 -0.19
C GLY A 899 -22.88 -25.62 -0.42
N SER A 900 -22.56 -26.20 -1.58
CA SER A 900 -22.87 -27.60 -1.94
C SER A 900 -21.76 -28.52 -1.42
N THR A 901 -22.12 -29.60 -0.73
CA THR A 901 -21.17 -30.62 -0.25
C THR A 901 -20.43 -31.27 -1.42
N TRP A 902 -21.15 -31.60 -2.51
CA TRP A 902 -20.55 -32.22 -3.69
C TRP A 902 -19.61 -31.28 -4.43
N LEU A 903 -20.03 -30.03 -4.69
CA LEU A 903 -19.19 -29.07 -5.40
C LEU A 903 -17.95 -28.72 -4.58
N THR A 904 -18.09 -28.49 -3.27
CA THR A 904 -16.95 -28.23 -2.36
C THR A 904 -15.95 -29.39 -2.39
N ALA A 905 -16.40 -30.64 -2.41
CA ALA A 905 -15.53 -31.81 -2.54
C ALA A 905 -14.87 -31.91 -3.93
N PHE A 906 -15.61 -31.60 -5.00
CA PHE A 906 -15.08 -31.63 -6.37
C PHE A 906 -14.04 -30.53 -6.63
N VAL A 907 -14.29 -29.31 -6.13
CA VAL A 907 -13.35 -28.19 -6.18
C VAL A 907 -12.08 -28.54 -5.42
N ALA A 908 -12.19 -28.94 -4.15
CA ALA A 908 -11.03 -29.33 -3.34
C ALA A 908 -10.19 -30.41 -4.06
N LYS A 909 -10.84 -31.47 -4.55
CA LYS A 909 -10.19 -32.54 -5.33
C LYS A 909 -9.37 -32.01 -6.50
N VAL A 910 -9.97 -31.16 -7.34
CA VAL A 910 -9.33 -30.64 -8.57
C VAL A 910 -8.21 -29.65 -8.23
N PHE A 911 -8.38 -28.83 -7.19
CA PHE A 911 -7.34 -27.92 -6.69
C PHE A 911 -6.11 -28.71 -6.19
N CYS A 912 -6.31 -29.79 -5.42
CA CYS A 912 -5.23 -30.67 -4.98
C CYS A 912 -4.59 -31.47 -6.12
N GLN A 913 -5.31 -31.75 -7.22
CA GLN A 913 -4.68 -32.31 -8.42
C GLN A 913 -3.94 -31.27 -9.27
N ALA A 914 -4.29 -29.98 -9.14
CA ALA A 914 -3.65 -28.87 -9.85
C ALA A 914 -2.41 -28.34 -9.12
N SER A 915 -2.25 -28.55 -7.81
CA SER A 915 -1.03 -28.20 -7.07
C SER A 915 0.22 -28.96 -7.54
N GLU A 916 0.04 -30.09 -8.24
CA GLU A 916 1.11 -30.80 -8.96
C GLU A 916 1.56 -30.10 -10.28
N LEU A 917 0.80 -29.10 -10.76
CA LEU A 917 1.01 -28.44 -12.06
C LEU A 917 1.34 -26.95 -11.93
N THR A 918 0.83 -26.29 -10.90
CA THR A 918 0.92 -24.85 -10.68
C THR A 918 0.82 -24.52 -9.20
N ALA A 919 1.21 -23.31 -8.80
CA ALA A 919 1.09 -22.89 -7.40
C ALA A 919 -0.40 -22.75 -7.03
N VAL A 920 -0.85 -23.53 -6.04
CA VAL A 920 -2.19 -23.45 -5.45
C VAL A 920 -2.05 -23.19 -3.96
N ASP A 921 -2.77 -22.20 -3.44
CA ASP A 921 -2.84 -21.94 -2.00
C ASP A 921 -3.50 -23.12 -1.28
N ALA A 922 -2.72 -23.86 -0.49
CA ALA A 922 -3.18 -25.04 0.25
C ALA A 922 -4.30 -24.73 1.26
N MET A 923 -4.42 -23.48 1.73
CA MET A 923 -5.52 -23.08 2.61
C MET A 923 -6.89 -23.26 1.94
N VAL A 924 -6.96 -23.11 0.62
CA VAL A 924 -8.22 -23.16 -0.15
C VAL A 924 -8.87 -24.56 -0.14
N PRO A 925 -8.24 -25.64 -0.64
CA PRO A 925 -8.83 -26.98 -0.59
C PRO A 925 -8.93 -27.54 0.84
N CYS A 926 -8.03 -27.17 1.75
CA CYS A 926 -8.01 -27.75 3.10
C CYS A 926 -9.07 -27.11 4.01
N SER A 927 -9.35 -25.81 3.88
CA SER A 927 -10.52 -25.19 4.54
C SER A 927 -11.85 -25.75 3.99
N ALA A 928 -11.93 -26.02 2.68
CA ALA A 928 -13.08 -26.70 2.06
C ALA A 928 -13.30 -28.11 2.63
N ILE A 929 -12.24 -28.91 2.81
CA ILE A 929 -12.30 -30.22 3.47
C ILE A 929 -12.74 -30.10 4.94
N GLY A 930 -12.14 -29.17 5.70
CA GLY A 930 -12.52 -28.90 7.09
C GLY A 930 -14.00 -28.53 7.24
N TRP A 931 -14.54 -27.71 6.34
CA TRP A 931 -15.96 -27.38 6.31
C TRP A 931 -16.84 -28.60 6.06
N ILE A 932 -16.47 -29.49 5.13
CA ILE A 932 -17.24 -30.71 4.83
C ILE A 932 -17.30 -31.62 6.06
N VAL A 933 -16.18 -31.85 6.75
CA VAL A 933 -16.18 -32.67 7.98
C VAL A 933 -17.05 -32.03 9.06
N ASN A 934 -16.81 -30.75 9.37
CA ASN A 934 -17.45 -30.07 10.50
C ASN A 934 -18.96 -29.82 10.31
N ASN A 935 -19.44 -29.65 9.07
CA ASN A 935 -20.83 -29.21 8.80
C ASN A 935 -21.69 -30.23 8.02
N ARG A 936 -21.06 -31.18 7.32
CA ARG A 936 -21.75 -32.09 6.38
C ARG A 936 -21.60 -33.58 6.70
N GLN A 937 -20.84 -33.94 7.74
CA GLN A 937 -20.85 -35.30 8.28
C GLN A 937 -22.06 -35.52 9.22
N ARG A 938 -22.68 -36.70 9.17
CA ARG A 938 -23.69 -37.13 10.14
C ARG A 938 -23.05 -37.91 11.29
N ALA A 939 -23.78 -38.06 12.40
CA ALA A 939 -23.37 -38.86 13.56
C ALA A 939 -23.11 -40.36 13.28
N ASN A 940 -23.45 -40.87 12.08
CA ASN A 940 -23.10 -42.22 11.62
C ASN A 940 -21.94 -42.23 10.59
N GLY A 941 -21.13 -41.16 10.52
CA GLY A 941 -19.97 -41.02 9.65
C GLY A 941 -20.29 -40.66 8.18
N ALA A 942 -21.53 -40.84 7.73
CA ALA A 942 -21.94 -40.59 6.35
C ALA A 942 -22.06 -39.09 6.02
N PHE A 943 -21.63 -38.70 4.82
CA PHE A 943 -21.79 -37.35 4.27
C PHE A 943 -23.10 -37.22 3.51
N TYR A 944 -23.71 -36.03 3.57
CA TYR A 944 -24.95 -35.70 2.88
C TYR A 944 -24.84 -34.37 2.12
N GLU A 945 -25.61 -34.22 1.05
CA GLU A 945 -25.73 -32.93 0.36
C GLU A 945 -26.77 -32.04 1.07
N GLY A 946 -26.35 -30.81 1.40
CA GLY A 946 -27.23 -29.78 1.97
C GLY A 946 -27.96 -28.96 0.90
N LEU A 947 -27.33 -28.70 -0.25
CA LEU A 947 -27.95 -28.02 -1.39
C LEU A 947 -27.34 -28.53 -2.70
N ALA A 948 -28.12 -29.28 -3.47
CA ALA A 948 -27.64 -29.88 -4.71
C ALA A 948 -27.25 -28.84 -5.78
N VAL A 949 -26.27 -29.23 -6.61
CA VAL A 949 -25.87 -28.50 -7.82
C VAL A 949 -27.03 -28.34 -8.82
N ILE A 950 -26.96 -27.29 -9.63
CA ILE A 950 -27.92 -26.99 -10.70
C ILE A 950 -27.67 -27.93 -11.89
N HIS A 951 -26.41 -28.01 -12.35
CA HIS A 951 -25.94 -28.90 -13.39
C HIS A 951 -25.71 -30.33 -12.86
N LYS A 952 -26.80 -31.04 -12.55
CA LYS A 952 -26.75 -32.43 -12.05
C LYS A 952 -25.96 -33.40 -12.93
N GLU A 953 -25.87 -33.14 -14.24
CA GLU A 953 -25.02 -33.88 -15.17
C GLU A 953 -23.55 -33.96 -14.71
N MET A 954 -23.04 -32.95 -13.97
CA MET A 954 -21.71 -32.99 -13.36
C MET A 954 -21.54 -34.09 -12.30
N THR A 955 -22.60 -34.43 -11.57
CA THR A 955 -22.55 -35.49 -10.55
C THR A 955 -22.53 -36.89 -11.16
N GLY A 956 -22.77 -37.02 -12.48
CA GLY A 956 -22.82 -38.30 -13.17
C GLY A 956 -23.86 -39.24 -12.55
N GLY A 957 -23.40 -40.35 -12.00
CA GLY A 957 -24.24 -41.35 -11.29
C GLY A 957 -24.15 -41.28 -9.76
N ILE A 958 -23.76 -40.15 -9.17
CA ILE A 958 -23.63 -40.01 -7.70
C ILE A 958 -25.00 -39.71 -7.09
N GLU A 959 -25.75 -40.77 -6.77
CA GLU A 959 -27.02 -40.69 -6.04
C GLU A 959 -26.94 -41.33 -4.65
N GLY A 960 -27.49 -40.63 -3.64
CA GLY A 960 -27.60 -41.11 -2.26
C GLY A 960 -26.34 -40.96 -1.39
N ASP A 961 -26.54 -41.02 -0.07
CA ASP A 961 -25.51 -40.76 0.95
C ASP A 961 -24.26 -41.65 0.79
N THR A 962 -24.42 -42.90 0.34
CA THR A 962 -23.29 -43.82 0.14
C THR A 962 -22.36 -43.37 -0.99
N ALA A 963 -22.93 -42.91 -2.11
CA ALA A 963 -22.14 -42.43 -3.25
C ALA A 963 -21.48 -41.08 -2.92
N MET A 964 -22.21 -40.20 -2.20
CA MET A 964 -21.68 -38.95 -1.68
C MET A 964 -20.49 -39.19 -0.74
N THR A 965 -20.66 -40.05 0.27
CA THR A 965 -19.61 -40.42 1.23
C THR A 965 -18.37 -40.98 0.53
N ALA A 966 -18.53 -41.88 -0.44
CA ALA A 966 -17.40 -42.42 -1.21
C ALA A 966 -16.69 -41.35 -2.04
N PHE A 967 -17.42 -40.42 -2.66
CA PHE A 967 -16.83 -39.32 -3.44
C PHE A 967 -16.06 -38.33 -2.56
N THR A 968 -16.64 -37.93 -1.42
CA THR A 968 -16.00 -37.06 -0.43
C THR A 968 -14.71 -37.67 0.13
N LEU A 969 -14.71 -38.95 0.47
CA LEU A 969 -13.51 -39.64 0.96
C LEU A 969 -12.41 -39.74 -0.12
N ILE A 970 -12.77 -39.88 -1.41
CA ILE A 970 -11.80 -39.83 -2.51
C ILE A 970 -11.17 -38.43 -2.62
N ALA A 971 -11.97 -37.36 -2.52
CA ALA A 971 -11.45 -35.99 -2.53
C ALA A 971 -10.47 -35.73 -1.37
N MET A 972 -10.83 -36.18 -0.15
CA MET A 972 -9.97 -36.07 1.03
C MET A 972 -8.66 -36.87 0.88
N ALA A 973 -8.73 -38.09 0.35
CA ALA A 973 -7.57 -38.94 0.14
C ALA A 973 -6.60 -38.39 -0.92
N GLU A 974 -7.12 -37.80 -2.00
CA GLU A 974 -6.28 -37.15 -3.03
C GLU A 974 -5.68 -35.81 -2.55
N CYS A 975 -6.36 -35.09 -1.65
CA CYS A 975 -5.82 -33.87 -1.03
C CYS A 975 -4.82 -34.08 0.11
N ARG A 976 -4.63 -35.32 0.57
CA ARG A 976 -3.88 -35.63 1.81
C ARG A 976 -2.49 -34.98 1.86
N SER A 977 -1.70 -35.11 0.80
CA SER A 977 -0.35 -34.54 0.71
C SER A 977 -0.30 -33.01 0.76
N THR A 978 -1.39 -32.33 0.35
CA THR A 978 -1.51 -30.86 0.40
C THR A 978 -1.95 -30.39 1.79
N CYS A 979 -2.85 -31.12 2.46
CA CYS A 979 -3.40 -30.71 3.75
C CYS A 979 -2.59 -31.16 4.97
N ASP A 980 -1.88 -32.29 4.91
CA ASP A 980 -0.97 -32.71 5.99
C ASP A 980 0.23 -31.75 6.19
N GLN A 981 0.42 -30.77 5.28
CA GLN A 981 1.40 -29.66 5.40
C GLN A 981 0.85 -28.41 6.12
N VAL A 982 -0.47 -28.27 6.30
CA VAL A 982 -1.11 -27.05 6.84
C VAL A 982 -1.31 -27.15 8.36
N ASP A 983 -0.20 -26.96 9.09
CA ASP A 983 -0.05 -26.86 10.56
C ASP A 983 -1.00 -27.67 11.47
N GLN A 984 -0.41 -28.62 12.20
CA GLN A 984 -1.06 -29.47 13.19
C GLN A 984 -1.78 -28.68 14.31
N ARG A 985 -1.39 -27.42 14.60
CA ARG A 985 -2.01 -26.59 15.66
C ARG A 985 -3.52 -26.31 15.43
N LYS A 986 -4.04 -26.41 14.20
CA LYS A 986 -5.48 -26.26 13.89
C LYS A 986 -6.26 -27.58 13.76
N GLY A 987 -5.61 -28.74 13.91
CA GLY A 987 -6.28 -30.04 13.95
C GLY A 987 -6.78 -30.60 12.61
N TRP A 988 -6.30 -30.07 11.47
CA TRP A 988 -6.77 -30.44 10.12
C TRP A 988 -6.03 -31.63 9.47
N SER A 989 -5.32 -32.44 10.26
CA SER A 989 -4.74 -33.70 9.76
C SER A 989 -5.84 -34.66 9.29
N VAL A 990 -5.65 -35.28 8.12
CA VAL A 990 -6.62 -36.23 7.57
C VAL A 990 -6.83 -37.42 8.51
N ASP A 991 -5.78 -37.90 9.19
CA ASP A 991 -5.90 -39.03 10.13
C ASP A 991 -6.73 -38.67 11.39
N LEU A 992 -6.72 -37.39 11.81
CA LEU A 992 -7.54 -36.91 12.93
C LEU A 992 -9.02 -36.79 12.55
N LEU A 993 -9.29 -36.37 11.30
CA LEU A 993 -10.63 -36.19 10.75
C LEU A 993 -11.26 -37.52 10.29
N VAL A 994 -10.46 -38.51 9.90
CA VAL A 994 -10.88 -39.83 9.39
C VAL A 994 -10.87 -40.92 10.48
N ALA A 995 -10.45 -40.62 11.71
CA ALA A 995 -10.41 -41.55 12.85
C ALA A 995 -11.71 -42.39 13.09
N PRO A 996 -12.94 -41.92 12.78
CA PRO A 996 -14.15 -42.75 12.88
C PRO A 996 -14.43 -43.68 11.67
N CYS A 997 -13.60 -43.66 10.62
CA CYS A 997 -14.00 -44.04 9.26
C CYS A 997 -13.13 -45.10 8.54
N GLU A 998 -12.19 -45.79 9.22
CA GLU A 998 -11.36 -46.84 8.58
C GLU A 998 -12.19 -47.96 7.89
N GLU A 999 -13.32 -48.37 8.47
CA GLU A 999 -14.22 -49.35 7.84
C GLU A 999 -14.80 -48.82 6.51
N PHE A 1000 -15.01 -47.51 6.39
CA PHE A 1000 -15.57 -46.87 5.20
C PHE A 1000 -14.58 -46.71 4.05
N GLU A 1001 -13.26 -46.61 4.30
CA GLU A 1001 -12.29 -46.57 3.20
C GLU A 1001 -12.24 -47.92 2.45
N ILE A 1002 -12.28 -49.02 3.21
CA ILE A 1002 -12.41 -50.38 2.67
C ILE A 1002 -13.76 -50.54 1.94
N LEU A 1003 -14.83 -49.94 2.47
CA LEU A 1003 -16.15 -49.94 1.83
C LEU A 1003 -16.15 -49.14 0.52
N ALA A 1004 -15.51 -47.97 0.49
CA ALA A 1004 -15.40 -47.09 -0.69
C ALA A 1004 -14.58 -47.76 -1.80
N ARG A 1005 -13.39 -48.30 -1.47
CA ARG A 1005 -12.58 -49.10 -2.42
C ARG A 1005 -13.35 -50.31 -2.96
N ARG A 1006 -14.18 -50.99 -2.15
CA ARG A 1006 -15.09 -52.07 -2.60
C ARG A 1006 -16.24 -51.57 -3.46
N SER A 1007 -16.78 -50.38 -3.18
CA SER A 1007 -17.94 -49.81 -3.89
C SER A 1007 -17.55 -49.26 -5.25
N PHE A 1008 -16.41 -48.58 -5.35
CA PHE A 1008 -15.80 -48.16 -6.62
C PHE A 1008 -15.51 -49.38 -7.52
N ARG A 1009 -14.99 -50.47 -6.94
CA ARG A 1009 -14.76 -51.74 -7.66
C ARG A 1009 -16.05 -52.42 -8.11
N ARG A 1010 -17.17 -52.27 -7.38
CA ARG A 1010 -18.50 -52.71 -7.82
C ARG A 1010 -19.07 -51.84 -8.94
N MET A 1011 -18.91 -50.53 -8.85
CA MET A 1011 -19.38 -49.55 -9.85
C MET A 1011 -18.71 -49.76 -11.21
N LEU A 1012 -17.44 -50.16 -11.22
CA LEU A 1012 -16.73 -50.61 -12.43
C LEU A 1012 -17.29 -51.91 -13.02
N THR A 1013 -17.73 -52.87 -12.19
CA THR A 1013 -18.29 -54.14 -12.68
C THR A 1013 -19.71 -54.04 -13.24
N SER A 1014 -20.52 -53.07 -12.80
CA SER A 1014 -21.89 -52.86 -13.32
C SER A 1014 -21.96 -52.34 -14.76
N VAL A 1015 -20.82 -51.97 -15.36
CA VAL A 1015 -20.74 -51.46 -16.75
C VAL A 1015 -20.57 -52.59 -17.79
N GLN A 1016 -20.33 -53.84 -17.36
CA GLN A 1016 -20.00 -54.96 -18.27
C GLN A 1016 -21.13 -55.98 -18.52
N THR A 1017 -22.33 -55.81 -17.96
CA THR A 1017 -23.35 -56.88 -17.95
C THR A 1017 -24.46 -56.80 -19.02
N ASP A 1018 -24.56 -55.72 -19.80
CA ASP A 1018 -25.57 -55.59 -20.88
C ASP A 1018 -25.08 -56.14 -22.25
N ALA A 1019 -24.49 -57.34 -22.22
CA ALA A 1019 -24.19 -58.15 -23.40
C ALA A 1019 -24.93 -59.49 -23.26
N GLY A 1020 -26.10 -59.60 -23.88
CA GLY A 1020 -27.02 -60.72 -23.67
C GLY A 1020 -26.59 -62.03 -24.37
N GLU A 1021 -26.61 -63.14 -23.63
CA GLU A 1021 -26.54 -64.50 -24.17
C GLU A 1021 -27.95 -65.15 -24.29
N PRO A 1022 -28.14 -66.14 -25.20
CA PRO A 1022 -29.47 -66.53 -25.68
C PRO A 1022 -30.22 -67.55 -24.80
N GLN A 1023 -31.55 -67.51 -24.87
CA GLN A 1023 -32.44 -68.48 -24.21
C GLN A 1023 -32.50 -69.85 -24.92
N PRO A 1024 -32.59 -70.98 -24.18
CA PRO A 1024 -33.13 -72.25 -24.68
C PRO A 1024 -34.67 -72.33 -24.56
N ALA A 1025 -35.28 -73.24 -25.31
CA ALA A 1025 -36.72 -73.23 -25.62
C ALA A 1025 -37.66 -73.92 -24.60
N TYR A 1026 -38.97 -73.66 -24.76
CA TYR A 1026 -40.10 -74.29 -24.07
C TYR A 1026 -40.19 -75.82 -24.22
N SER A 1027 -40.71 -76.51 -23.19
CA SER A 1027 -41.41 -77.80 -23.36
C SER A 1027 -42.53 -78.06 -22.34
N THR A 1028 -43.77 -77.73 -22.74
CA THR A 1028 -45.05 -78.43 -22.46
C THR A 1028 -45.37 -79.13 -21.12
N SER A 1029 -46.60 -78.87 -20.65
CA SER A 1029 -47.42 -79.63 -19.69
C SER A 1029 -47.05 -79.52 -18.19
N ARG A 1030 -48.00 -79.62 -17.26
CA ARG A 1030 -49.39 -80.12 -17.39
C ARG A 1030 -50.40 -79.27 -16.60
#